data_AF-A0A8J9VFK8-F1
#
_entry.id   AF-A0A8J9VFK8-F1
#
_cell.length_a   1.000
_cell.length_b   1.000
_cell.length_c   1.000
_cell.angle_alpha   90.00
_cell.angle_beta   90.00
_cell.angle_gamma   90.00
#
_symmetry.space_group_name_H-M   'P 1'
#
loop_
_entity.id
_entity.type
_entity.pdbx_description
1 polymer ?
#
loop_
_entity_poly.entity_id
_entity_poly.type
_entity_poly.pdbx_seq_one_letter_code
_entity_poly.pdbx_strand_id
1 'polypeptide(L)'
;MDRRAARVCMGLVLVLLVDPAKGQNAQWLEVFSTIQGAGQTVMDAWNAAAGVEVSHHKCPIVEQWSSLTIKRVKIVLEASDGNKEFIFNGENSGKTDWFTRARLISSPYNDIMTDPINYFSVEGLNDAQRRFYISRNHGGCGNDRGWLVVADAGPSGICNWERASTAEHPHVLYSKLSTSVRWDDTANVGKADRLVIYIEGDNVRCDPAWLDVFSTVKGTGQTVYDAWSAPAGTAVLHNKCPVLEFWDSLTVKRVKITLEASDGDKKFIFDGLGSDKNSWFSKSRLISSPYTDISTEPQNVFSITGDNNAQRRFYINRNYNSCPGDRGWLVVADGGPSGICSWERASTSEHPHVLYSKQSTNVVWDDAANVGKADRLLISIDADGVVCSCPVGYTFNSDGTSCDDIDECTAGTDNCGSDATCSNTVGSFTCACNSGYTGNGVTCADIDECTAGTHNCGSDATCSNTVGGFTCACNSGYTGNGVTCADIDECTAGTHNCGSDATCSNTVGGFTCACNSGYTGNGVTCADIDECTAGTHNCGSDATCSNTVGGFTCACNSGYSGDGITCTDINGCDSNPCDTSNMAICADVPAPGTGATCTCPPGYWGDGLSSGTGCTGCASLYPALVPASNFGVYQGKCFWSSDARRHKQRETYAAALKVCRDNGGTLIMLKDRATQTFILNHLKDKRVRGRKERRFWMGLDDLNAEKVFLWNDGTPLGGHNSFKSTAPHKERDCVTLWKPQKRVPRWYIKDCDMSYPYICQFGGGGYK
;
A
#
# COMPACT_ATOMS: atom_id res chain seq x y z
N MET A 1 -19.19 41.36 -7.42
CA MET A 1 -19.93 42.62 -7.27
C MET A 1 -19.30 43.37 -6.11
N ASP A 2 -19.05 44.68 -6.29
CA ASP A 2 -18.33 45.62 -5.41
C ASP A 2 -16.86 45.25 -5.11
N ARG A 3 -15.84 45.85 -5.77
CA ARG A 3 -15.39 47.27 -5.77
C ARG A 3 -15.34 47.87 -4.37
N ARG A 4 -14.12 47.99 -3.80
CA ARG A 4 -13.49 49.29 -3.44
C ARG A 4 -12.09 49.08 -2.84
N ALA A 5 -11.15 49.81 -3.42
CA ALA A 5 -9.76 49.97 -2.99
C ALA A 5 -9.65 50.88 -1.75
N ALA A 6 -8.59 50.74 -0.97
CA ALA A 6 -7.99 51.86 -0.23
C ALA A 6 -6.51 51.57 0.12
N ARG A 7 -5.63 52.40 -0.44
CA ARG A 7 -4.23 52.64 -0.04
C ARG A 7 -4.18 53.92 0.84
N VAL A 8 -2.96 54.30 1.27
CA VAL A 8 -2.45 55.67 1.56
C VAL A 8 -2.26 55.94 3.08
N CYS A 9 -1.09 56.36 3.59
CA CYS A 9 -0.38 57.63 3.32
C CYS A 9 1.16 57.56 3.15
N MET A 10 1.62 58.08 2.00
CA MET A 10 2.78 58.97 1.85
C MET A 10 2.26 60.39 1.61
N GLY A 11 3.10 61.41 1.83
CA GLY A 11 2.79 62.81 1.50
C GLY A 11 2.19 62.95 0.09
N LEU A 12 1.08 63.69 0.01
CA LEU A 12 0.22 63.66 -1.17
C LEU A 12 0.87 64.40 -2.35
N VAL A 13 1.09 63.71 -3.48
CA VAL A 13 1.55 64.29 -4.75
C VAL A 13 0.56 63.91 -5.86
N LEU A 14 -0.23 64.87 -6.31
CA LEU A 14 -1.08 64.77 -7.51
C LEU A 14 -0.22 64.97 -8.75
N VAL A 15 -0.44 64.18 -9.80
CA VAL A 15 0.40 64.15 -11.00
C VAL A 15 -0.49 64.26 -12.24
N LEU A 16 -0.29 65.31 -13.03
CA LEU A 16 -0.90 65.49 -14.35
C LEU A 16 0.17 65.23 -15.42
N LEU A 17 0.04 64.10 -16.13
CA LEU A 17 0.87 63.74 -17.27
C LEU A 17 0.19 64.19 -18.56
N VAL A 18 0.97 64.77 -19.45
CA VAL A 18 0.46 65.46 -20.62
C VAL A 18 1.38 65.13 -21.80
N ASP A 19 0.93 64.25 -22.72
CA ASP A 19 1.73 63.65 -23.82
C ASP A 19 1.44 64.31 -25.19
N PRO A 20 2.32 65.21 -25.68
CA PRO A 20 2.13 65.91 -26.94
C PRO A 20 2.77 65.12 -28.10
N ALA A 21 1.92 64.41 -28.84
CA ALA A 21 2.15 63.87 -30.19
C ALA A 21 3.27 62.84 -30.41
N LYS A 22 2.85 61.70 -30.99
CA LYS A 22 3.72 60.86 -31.82
C LYS A 22 4.28 61.68 -32.98
N GLY A 23 5.59 61.82 -33.01
CA GLY A 23 6.32 62.38 -34.14
C GLY A 23 7.63 61.66 -34.36
N GLN A 24 7.54 60.38 -34.72
CA GLN A 24 8.61 59.49 -35.19
C GLN A 24 9.79 59.23 -34.24
N ASN A 25 9.95 57.93 -33.96
CA ASN A 25 11.11 57.30 -33.34
C ASN A 25 11.48 57.81 -31.95
N ALA A 26 10.90 57.07 -31.00
CA ALA A 26 11.45 56.67 -29.72
C ALA A 26 10.93 57.43 -28.49
N GLN A 27 10.03 56.75 -27.77
CA GLN A 27 9.49 57.22 -26.49
C GLN A 27 10.31 56.58 -25.38
N TRP A 28 10.82 57.40 -24.45
CA TRP A 28 11.37 56.92 -23.20
C TRP A 28 10.23 56.41 -22.33
N LEU A 29 10.14 55.10 -22.15
CA LEU A 29 9.12 54.48 -21.30
C LEU A 29 9.71 54.19 -19.93
N GLU A 30 9.06 54.67 -18.85
CA GLU A 30 9.39 54.24 -17.49
C GLU A 30 9.06 52.75 -17.37
N VAL A 31 10.09 51.95 -17.11
CA VAL A 31 9.96 50.48 -17.05
C VAL A 31 9.84 50.02 -15.61
N PHE A 32 10.53 50.68 -14.69
CA PHE A 32 10.38 50.51 -13.24
C PHE A 32 11.02 51.68 -12.48
N SER A 33 10.58 51.84 -11.23
CA SER A 33 11.21 52.71 -10.25
C SER A 33 11.43 51.97 -8.93
N THR A 34 12.49 52.32 -8.21
CA THR A 34 12.85 51.68 -6.93
C THR A 34 13.12 52.74 -5.86
N ILE A 35 12.37 52.65 -4.76
CA ILE A 35 12.73 52.64 -3.32
C ILE A 35 11.43 52.75 -2.50
N GLN A 36 10.84 51.60 -2.12
CA GLN A 36 10.01 51.38 -0.92
C GLN A 36 9.89 49.84 -0.75
N GLY A 37 10.60 49.26 0.22
CA GLY A 37 10.23 47.97 0.82
C GLY A 37 10.58 46.64 0.13
N ALA A 38 11.44 46.55 -0.89
CA ALA A 38 11.85 45.24 -1.43
C ALA A 38 13.36 45.03 -1.35
N GLY A 39 13.80 44.10 -0.50
CA GLY A 39 15.16 43.54 -0.52
C GLY A 39 15.39 42.67 -1.77
N GLN A 40 15.19 43.22 -2.96
CA GLN A 40 15.20 42.53 -4.24
C GLN A 40 16.08 43.34 -5.22
N THR A 41 17.03 42.70 -5.95
CA THR A 41 17.92 43.42 -6.86
C THR A 41 17.11 44.04 -8.02
N VAL A 42 17.67 45.03 -8.73
CA VAL A 42 17.08 45.49 -10.00
C VAL A 42 16.86 44.30 -10.92
N MET A 43 17.80 43.35 -10.97
CA MET A 43 17.68 42.13 -11.78
C MET A 43 16.62 41.14 -11.26
N ASP A 44 16.38 41.08 -9.96
CA ASP A 44 15.34 40.24 -9.38
C ASP A 44 13.95 40.86 -9.60
N ALA A 45 13.80 42.18 -9.49
CA ALA A 45 12.58 42.88 -9.92
C ALA A 45 12.34 42.70 -11.44
N TRP A 46 13.44 42.70 -12.20
CA TRP A 46 13.48 42.43 -13.63
C TRP A 46 13.12 40.97 -13.98
N ASN A 47 13.38 40.00 -13.09
CA ASN A 47 13.07 38.57 -13.29
C ASN A 47 11.75 38.12 -12.62
N ALA A 48 11.33 38.73 -11.51
CA ALA A 48 10.12 38.40 -10.73
C ALA A 48 8.81 38.68 -11.50
N ALA A 49 8.89 39.49 -12.55
CA ALA A 49 7.87 39.55 -13.60
C ALA A 49 7.56 38.17 -14.24
N ALA A 50 8.31 37.10 -13.95
CA ALA A 50 8.00 35.74 -14.37
C ALA A 50 7.24 34.86 -13.34
N GLY A 51 6.97 35.30 -12.10
CA GLY A 51 6.17 34.46 -11.19
C GLY A 51 6.32 34.63 -9.67
N VAL A 52 6.61 35.82 -9.14
CA VAL A 52 6.55 36.07 -7.69
C VAL A 52 5.73 37.34 -7.43
N GLU A 53 4.80 37.29 -6.47
CA GLU A 53 3.99 38.43 -6.05
C GLU A 53 4.84 39.50 -5.33
N VAL A 54 5.46 40.35 -6.14
CA VAL A 54 5.81 41.71 -5.74
C VAL A 54 4.70 42.59 -6.29
N SER A 55 4.17 43.54 -5.52
CA SER A 55 3.00 44.35 -5.91
C SER A 55 3.22 45.29 -7.11
N HIS A 56 4.26 45.09 -7.92
CA HIS A 56 4.50 45.78 -9.17
C HIS A 56 4.41 44.78 -10.32
N HIS A 57 3.35 44.97 -11.10
CA HIS A 57 2.86 44.08 -12.12
C HIS A 57 3.79 44.09 -13.35
N LYS A 58 3.85 42.95 -14.04
CA LYS A 58 4.75 42.64 -15.16
C LYS A 58 4.80 43.73 -16.24
N CYS A 59 6.01 44.22 -16.55
CA CYS A 59 6.26 45.02 -17.76
C CYS A 59 6.73 44.08 -18.90
N PRO A 60 5.95 43.91 -20.00
CA PRO A 60 6.26 42.95 -21.08
C PRO A 60 7.58 43.21 -21.82
N ILE A 61 8.12 44.43 -21.74
CA ILE A 61 9.35 44.86 -22.43
C ILE A 61 10.56 44.04 -21.97
N VAL A 62 10.57 43.61 -20.71
CA VAL A 62 11.70 42.86 -20.12
C VAL A 62 11.75 41.41 -20.63
N GLU A 63 10.60 40.76 -20.79
CA GLU A 63 10.50 39.40 -21.34
C GLU A 63 10.70 39.38 -22.86
N GLN A 64 10.33 40.47 -23.53
CA GLN A 64 10.38 40.61 -24.99
C GLN A 64 11.64 41.33 -25.50
N TRP A 65 12.63 41.60 -24.65
CA TRP A 65 13.82 42.40 -24.99
C TRP A 65 14.49 41.97 -26.29
N SER A 66 14.64 40.66 -26.52
CA SER A 66 15.25 40.10 -27.74
C SER A 66 14.42 40.30 -29.02
N SER A 67 13.15 40.66 -28.89
CA SER A 67 12.22 40.92 -29.99
C SER A 67 11.96 42.42 -30.24
N LEU A 68 12.54 43.30 -29.41
CA LEU A 68 12.38 44.75 -29.49
C LEU A 68 13.63 45.42 -30.04
N THR A 69 13.45 46.46 -30.84
CA THR A 69 14.57 47.29 -31.31
C THR A 69 14.83 48.37 -30.28
N ILE A 70 15.65 48.05 -29.28
CA ILE A 70 16.07 49.04 -28.27
C ILE A 70 17.14 49.94 -28.87
N LYS A 71 16.94 51.26 -28.76
CA LYS A 71 17.87 52.29 -29.23
C LYS A 71 18.73 52.81 -28.09
N ARG A 72 18.10 53.20 -26.98
CA ARG A 72 18.81 53.74 -25.81
C ARG A 72 18.17 53.26 -24.51
N VAL A 73 18.97 53.19 -23.44
CA VAL A 73 18.51 52.94 -22.07
C VAL A 73 19.00 54.09 -21.20
N LYS A 74 18.10 54.75 -20.46
CA LYS A 74 18.43 55.89 -19.59
C LYS A 74 18.15 55.53 -18.16
N ILE A 75 19.10 55.78 -17.28
CA ILE A 75 18.94 55.64 -15.83
C ILE A 75 18.93 57.03 -15.22
N VAL A 76 17.94 57.30 -14.38
CA VAL A 76 17.81 58.56 -13.65
C VAL A 76 17.80 58.26 -12.16
N LEU A 77 18.71 58.89 -11.42
CA LEU A 77 18.67 58.95 -9.97
C LEU A 77 18.03 60.27 -9.59
N GLU A 78 16.88 60.22 -8.93
CA GLU A 78 16.22 61.41 -8.42
C GLU A 78 16.71 61.66 -7.00
N ALA A 79 17.36 62.79 -6.81
CA ALA A 79 17.92 63.17 -5.53
C ALA A 79 17.61 64.62 -5.22
N SER A 80 17.56 64.93 -3.93
CA SER A 80 17.38 66.29 -3.43
C SER A 80 18.39 67.31 -3.96
N ASP A 81 19.59 66.88 -4.38
CA ASP A 81 20.63 67.75 -4.97
C ASP A 81 20.66 67.75 -6.52
N GLY A 82 19.62 67.19 -7.15
CA GLY A 82 19.43 67.17 -8.60
C GLY A 82 19.63 65.80 -9.24
N ASN A 83 18.97 65.59 -10.38
CA ASN A 83 18.96 64.29 -11.05
C ASN A 83 20.34 63.92 -11.60
N LYS A 84 20.71 62.63 -11.50
CA LYS A 84 21.91 62.07 -12.13
C LYS A 84 21.48 61.13 -13.25
N GLU A 85 21.86 61.44 -14.48
CA GLU A 85 21.40 60.73 -15.67
C GLU A 85 22.52 59.98 -16.40
N PHE A 86 22.32 58.69 -16.65
CA PHE A 86 23.21 57.86 -17.47
C PHE A 86 22.46 57.40 -18.72
N ILE A 87 23.07 57.48 -19.90
CA ILE A 87 22.48 57.02 -21.15
C ILE A 87 23.38 55.96 -21.76
N PHE A 88 22.81 54.81 -22.10
CA PHE A 88 23.48 53.67 -22.72
C PHE A 88 22.90 53.40 -24.11
N ASN A 89 23.75 52.88 -25.00
CA ASN A 89 23.39 52.39 -26.32
C ASN A 89 22.73 51.01 -26.17
N GLY A 90 21.43 50.96 -26.43
CA GLY A 90 20.63 49.74 -26.36
C GLY A 90 20.60 48.93 -27.66
N GLU A 91 21.19 49.43 -28.76
CA GLU A 91 21.14 48.74 -30.05
C GLU A 91 21.89 47.41 -30.00
N ASN A 92 21.25 46.34 -30.49
CA ASN A 92 21.79 44.98 -30.48
C ASN A 92 22.27 44.55 -29.08
N SER A 93 21.57 44.98 -28.03
CA SER A 93 21.85 44.59 -26.65
C SER A 93 20.86 43.54 -26.15
N GLY A 94 21.34 42.68 -25.27
CA GLY A 94 20.51 41.85 -24.39
C GLY A 94 20.19 42.55 -23.08
N LYS A 95 19.22 42.00 -22.35
CA LYS A 95 18.71 42.56 -21.09
C LYS A 95 19.75 42.72 -19.96
N THR A 96 20.90 42.06 -20.07
CA THR A 96 22.01 42.11 -19.09
C THR A 96 23.28 42.78 -19.62
N ASP A 97 23.41 42.98 -20.94
CA ASP A 97 24.66 43.46 -21.57
C ASP A 97 24.60 44.92 -22.03
N TRP A 98 23.42 45.55 -21.97
CA TRP A 98 23.23 46.97 -22.30
C TRP A 98 23.95 47.88 -21.31
N PHE A 99 24.06 47.45 -20.05
CA PHE A 99 24.66 48.20 -18.96
C PHE A 99 26.16 47.94 -18.85
N THR A 100 26.92 48.43 -19.82
CA THR A 100 28.37 48.27 -19.87
C THR A 100 29.05 49.57 -20.28
N ARG A 101 30.33 49.71 -19.93
CA ARG A 101 31.14 50.85 -20.36
C ARG A 101 31.12 51.04 -21.87
N ALA A 102 31.24 49.95 -22.63
CA ALA A 102 31.31 49.99 -24.09
C ALA A 102 30.05 50.60 -24.73
N ARG A 103 28.93 50.56 -24.00
CA ARG A 103 27.65 51.10 -24.43
C ARG A 103 27.30 52.44 -23.79
N LEU A 104 28.07 52.92 -22.81
CA LEU A 104 27.80 54.21 -22.15
C LEU A 104 27.97 55.36 -23.16
N ILE A 105 26.88 56.08 -23.43
CA ILE A 105 26.82 57.23 -24.34
C ILE A 105 27.09 58.52 -23.55
N SER A 106 26.41 58.68 -22.41
CA SER A 106 26.59 59.84 -21.54
C SER A 106 26.45 59.45 -20.07
N SER A 107 27.11 60.23 -19.22
CA SER A 107 27.16 60.05 -17.78
C SER A 107 27.19 61.42 -17.13
N PRO A 108 26.69 61.58 -15.89
CA PRO A 108 26.84 62.82 -15.14
C PRO A 108 28.28 63.01 -14.62
N TYR A 109 29.12 61.99 -14.77
CA TYR A 109 30.51 61.95 -14.31
C TYR A 109 31.47 61.77 -15.49
N ASN A 110 32.37 62.73 -15.66
CA ASN A 110 33.26 62.80 -16.82
C ASN A 110 34.40 61.77 -16.75
N ASP A 111 34.80 61.37 -15.54
CA ASP A 111 35.87 60.40 -15.31
C ASP A 111 35.45 58.96 -15.64
N ILE A 112 34.16 58.61 -15.54
CA ILE A 112 33.66 57.26 -15.90
C ILE A 112 34.03 56.89 -17.34
N MET A 113 33.95 57.86 -18.26
CA MET A 113 34.20 57.61 -19.68
C MET A 113 35.67 57.27 -19.95
N THR A 114 36.59 57.83 -19.17
CA THR A 114 38.04 57.71 -19.38
C THR A 114 38.72 56.73 -18.42
N ASP A 115 38.11 56.38 -17.29
CA ASP A 115 38.70 55.50 -16.27
C ASP A 115 38.85 54.06 -16.77
N PRO A 116 40.06 53.47 -16.80
CA PRO A 116 40.29 52.13 -17.37
C PRO A 116 39.78 50.94 -16.52
N ILE A 117 39.34 51.15 -15.27
CA ILE A 117 39.10 50.07 -14.28
C ILE A 117 37.62 49.99 -13.84
N ASN A 118 36.70 50.63 -14.55
CA ASN A 118 35.29 50.65 -14.14
C ASN A 118 34.53 49.33 -14.40
N TYR A 119 33.68 48.99 -13.44
CA TYR A 119 32.80 47.82 -13.39
C TYR A 119 31.33 48.25 -13.40
N PHE A 120 30.52 47.58 -14.20
CA PHE A 120 29.07 47.80 -14.32
C PHE A 120 28.38 46.47 -14.05
N SER A 121 27.41 46.44 -13.15
CA SER A 121 26.59 45.24 -12.92
C SER A 121 25.14 45.61 -12.58
N VAL A 122 24.22 44.93 -13.26
CA VAL A 122 22.77 44.95 -12.96
C VAL A 122 22.37 43.77 -12.10
N GLU A 123 23.09 42.64 -12.19
CA GLU A 123 22.85 41.41 -11.42
C GLU A 123 23.38 41.49 -9.99
N GLY A 124 24.24 42.47 -9.69
CA GLY A 124 24.90 42.62 -8.40
C GLY A 124 26.17 41.77 -8.28
N LEU A 125 26.65 41.56 -7.04
CA LEU A 125 27.66 40.56 -6.68
C LEU A 125 27.03 39.62 -5.66
N ASN A 126 27.20 38.31 -5.83
CA ASN A 126 26.64 37.33 -4.89
C ASN A 126 27.23 37.46 -3.46
N ASP A 127 28.41 38.05 -3.33
CA ASP A 127 29.24 38.01 -2.11
C ASP A 127 29.23 39.34 -1.33
N ALA A 128 28.67 40.41 -1.90
CA ALA A 128 28.57 41.72 -1.29
C ALA A 128 27.21 42.29 -1.67
N GLN A 129 26.41 42.71 -0.69
CA GLN A 129 25.01 43.16 -0.77
C GLN A 129 24.70 44.35 -1.73
N ARG A 130 25.62 44.64 -2.66
CA ARG A 130 25.54 45.55 -3.78
C ARG A 130 24.74 44.88 -4.90
N ARG A 131 23.51 45.32 -5.02
CA ARG A 131 22.51 44.76 -5.93
C ARG A 131 22.54 45.35 -7.33
N PHE A 132 23.07 46.56 -7.48
CA PHE A 132 23.21 47.28 -8.76
C PHE A 132 24.29 48.35 -8.62
N TYR A 133 25.30 48.43 -9.50
CA TYR A 133 26.39 49.40 -9.32
C TYR A 133 27.16 49.80 -10.58
N ILE A 134 27.73 51.01 -10.52
CA ILE A 134 28.82 51.50 -11.36
C ILE A 134 29.98 51.87 -10.43
N SER A 135 31.02 51.05 -10.46
CA SER A 135 32.12 51.10 -9.50
C SER A 135 33.47 51.23 -10.21
N ARG A 136 34.42 51.89 -9.57
CA ARG A 136 35.80 52.03 -10.07
C ARG A 136 36.71 50.91 -9.58
N ASN A 137 36.49 50.40 -8.38
CA ASN A 137 37.26 49.30 -7.82
C ASN A 137 36.46 48.57 -6.74
N HIS A 138 36.69 47.26 -6.62
CA HIS A 138 36.15 46.41 -5.57
C HIS A 138 37.32 45.78 -4.82
N GLY A 139 37.60 46.25 -3.62
CA GLY A 139 38.88 45.97 -2.94
C GLY A 139 38.82 46.03 -1.42
N GLY A 140 37.64 45.85 -0.85
CA GLY A 140 37.36 45.96 0.58
C GLY A 140 37.00 47.38 1.01
N CYS A 141 36.44 47.50 2.21
CA CYS A 141 35.67 48.65 2.66
C CYS A 141 36.34 50.02 2.58
N GLY A 142 37.66 50.08 2.71
CA GLY A 142 38.44 51.32 2.61
C GLY A 142 38.89 51.67 1.19
N ASN A 143 38.69 50.79 0.22
CA ASN A 143 39.13 50.98 -1.18
C ASN A 143 37.96 50.97 -2.17
N ASP A 144 36.76 50.63 -1.72
CA ASP A 144 35.57 50.61 -2.56
C ASP A 144 35.19 52.03 -2.97
N ARG A 145 35.21 52.26 -4.28
CA ARG A 145 34.95 53.56 -4.90
C ARG A 145 34.01 53.41 -6.05
N GLY A 146 33.05 54.31 -6.19
CA GLY A 146 32.12 54.26 -7.30
C GLY A 146 31.38 55.57 -7.52
N TRP A 147 30.42 55.48 -8.43
CA TRP A 147 29.60 56.61 -8.87
C TRP A 147 28.12 56.38 -8.55
N LEU A 148 27.69 55.13 -8.58
CA LEU A 148 26.34 54.68 -8.26
C LEU A 148 26.41 53.29 -7.61
N VAL A 149 25.71 53.08 -6.50
CA VAL A 149 25.46 51.76 -5.93
C VAL A 149 24.07 51.70 -5.29
N VAL A 150 23.37 50.60 -5.53
CA VAL A 150 22.20 50.16 -4.75
C VAL A 150 22.69 49.05 -3.84
N ALA A 151 22.62 49.28 -2.54
CA ALA A 151 23.07 48.33 -1.53
C ALA A 151 21.99 48.10 -0.47
N ASP A 152 21.89 46.85 0.00
CA ASP A 152 21.08 46.51 1.17
C ASP A 152 21.84 46.77 2.48
N ALA A 153 21.10 46.86 3.58
CA ALA A 153 21.67 46.73 4.91
C ALA A 153 21.99 45.26 5.23
N GLY A 154 23.12 44.99 5.88
CA GLY A 154 23.54 43.64 6.24
C GLY A 154 24.02 43.41 7.65
N PRO A 155 24.16 42.13 8.03
CA PRO A 155 24.65 41.75 9.35
C PRO A 155 26.11 42.17 9.55
N SER A 156 26.53 42.25 10.81
CA SER A 156 27.86 42.70 11.23
C SER A 156 28.99 41.89 10.55
N GLY A 157 29.80 42.57 9.73
CA GLY A 157 30.91 41.98 8.97
C GLY A 157 31.23 42.68 7.65
N ILE A 158 30.34 43.58 7.20
CA ILE A 158 30.38 44.30 5.93
C ILE A 158 30.75 45.79 6.15
N CYS A 159 31.06 46.54 5.09
CA CYS A 159 31.59 47.90 5.16
C CYS A 159 30.65 48.88 5.87
N ASN A 160 31.22 49.82 6.63
CA ASN A 160 30.44 50.77 7.44
C ASN A 160 29.42 51.58 6.63
N TRP A 161 29.73 51.90 5.37
CA TRP A 161 28.83 52.66 4.51
C TRP A 161 27.70 51.81 3.92
N GLU A 162 27.87 50.49 3.86
CA GLU A 162 26.81 49.51 3.55
C GLU A 162 25.92 49.29 4.77
N ARG A 163 26.45 49.57 5.98
CA ARG A 163 25.69 49.62 7.24
C ARG A 163 25.06 51.00 7.44
N ALA A 164 23.88 51.23 6.87
CA ALA A 164 23.02 52.27 7.40
C ALA A 164 22.59 51.83 8.82
N SER A 165 22.95 52.61 9.85
CA SER A 165 22.92 52.15 11.25
C SER A 165 21.53 51.82 11.83
N THR A 166 20.43 51.85 11.06
CA THR A 166 19.06 51.57 11.55
C THR A 166 18.03 51.19 10.47
N ALA A 167 18.38 50.92 9.20
CA ALA A 167 17.36 50.77 8.13
C ALA A 167 17.37 49.39 7.45
N GLU A 168 16.25 48.67 7.48
CA GLU A 168 16.03 47.36 6.82
C GLU A 168 15.77 47.46 5.30
N HIS A 169 16.22 48.52 4.61
CA HIS A 169 15.88 48.77 3.20
C HIS A 169 17.10 49.06 2.30
N PRO A 170 17.05 48.65 1.02
CA PRO A 170 18.04 49.05 0.03
C PRO A 170 18.05 50.57 -0.15
N HIS A 171 19.24 51.13 -0.35
CA HIS A 171 19.41 52.56 -0.56
C HIS A 171 20.26 52.82 -1.80
N VAL A 172 19.93 53.90 -2.52
CA VAL A 172 20.63 54.31 -3.74
C VAL A 172 21.65 55.39 -3.37
N LEU A 173 22.92 55.02 -3.38
CA LEU A 173 24.04 55.95 -3.17
C LEU A 173 24.61 56.41 -4.49
N TYR A 174 25.01 57.68 -4.55
CA TYR A 174 25.72 58.25 -5.70
C TYR A 174 26.83 59.21 -5.27
N SER A 175 27.75 59.49 -6.19
CA SER A 175 28.79 60.50 -5.98
C SER A 175 28.22 61.92 -6.12
N LYS A 176 28.41 62.79 -5.12
CA LYS A 176 28.11 64.22 -5.27
C LYS A 176 29.17 64.96 -6.09
N LEU A 177 30.35 64.36 -6.25
CA LEU A 177 31.44 64.93 -7.04
C LEU A 177 31.29 64.53 -8.51
N SER A 178 31.96 65.26 -9.40
CA SER A 178 32.06 64.88 -10.82
C SER A 178 32.92 63.64 -11.09
N THR A 179 33.44 63.00 -10.03
CA THR A 179 34.32 61.82 -10.06
C THR A 179 33.90 60.73 -9.07
N SER A 180 34.48 59.53 -9.17
CA SER A 180 34.23 58.44 -8.21
C SER A 180 34.64 58.83 -6.78
N VAL A 181 33.73 58.62 -5.84
CA VAL A 181 33.98 58.81 -4.40
C VAL A 181 34.28 57.49 -3.73
N ARG A 182 34.98 57.53 -2.60
CA ARG A 182 34.97 56.40 -1.68
C ARG A 182 33.63 56.38 -0.99
N TRP A 183 33.01 55.22 -0.87
CA TRP A 183 31.68 55.15 -0.27
C TRP A 183 31.67 55.43 1.25
N ASP A 184 32.84 55.35 1.90
CA ASP A 184 33.04 55.77 3.29
C ASP A 184 33.18 57.30 3.47
N ASP A 185 33.30 58.06 2.38
CA ASP A 185 33.30 59.53 2.40
C ASP A 185 31.87 60.07 2.42
N THR A 186 31.22 60.01 3.59
CA THR A 186 29.81 60.39 3.78
C THR A 186 29.51 61.85 3.43
N ALA A 187 30.51 62.73 3.38
CA ALA A 187 30.32 64.11 2.96
C ALA A 187 30.02 64.21 1.46
N ASN A 188 30.70 63.40 0.66
CA ASN A 188 30.65 63.41 -0.80
C ASN A 188 29.77 62.30 -1.40
N VAL A 189 29.15 61.47 -0.55
CA VAL A 189 28.14 60.48 -0.94
C VAL A 189 26.74 61.07 -0.75
N GLY A 190 25.92 60.99 -1.80
CA GLY A 190 24.51 61.35 -1.79
C GLY A 190 23.60 60.14 -1.70
N LYS A 191 22.38 60.36 -1.21
CA LYS A 191 21.29 59.37 -1.20
C LYS A 191 20.20 59.85 -2.15
N ALA A 192 19.83 59.01 -3.11
CA ALA A 192 18.73 59.30 -4.02
C ALA A 192 17.42 58.77 -3.43
N ASP A 193 16.34 59.49 -3.66
CA ASP A 193 15.00 59.13 -3.24
C ASP A 193 14.41 58.05 -4.16
N ARG A 194 14.86 58.01 -5.42
CA ARG A 194 14.38 57.08 -6.44
C ARG A 194 15.46 56.75 -7.47
N LEU A 195 15.49 55.51 -7.94
CA LEU A 195 16.15 55.10 -9.17
C LEU A 195 15.08 54.74 -10.20
N VAL A 196 15.17 55.31 -11.41
CA VAL A 196 14.21 55.09 -12.51
C VAL A 196 14.97 54.64 -13.75
N ILE A 197 14.47 53.60 -14.43
CA ILE A 197 15.02 53.17 -15.73
C ILE A 197 14.00 53.41 -16.84
N TYR A 198 14.48 54.10 -17.87
CA TYR A 198 13.76 54.37 -19.09
C TYR A 198 14.35 53.56 -20.25
N ILE A 199 13.47 53.04 -21.11
CA ILE A 199 13.87 52.35 -22.33
C ILE A 199 13.31 53.10 -23.53
N GLU A 200 14.17 53.35 -24.50
CA GLU A 200 13.84 53.98 -25.77
C GLU A 200 14.05 52.96 -26.89
N GLY A 201 13.03 52.73 -27.72
CA GLY A 201 13.14 51.83 -28.87
C GLY A 201 11.90 51.81 -29.75
N ASP A 202 11.97 51.06 -30.84
CA ASP A 202 10.83 50.85 -31.74
C ASP A 202 9.98 49.68 -31.23
N ASN A 203 8.65 49.83 -31.26
CA ASN A 203 7.69 48.86 -30.72
C ASN A 203 7.81 48.55 -29.22
N VAL A 204 8.64 49.28 -28.48
CA VAL A 204 8.64 49.24 -27.02
C VAL A 204 7.28 49.78 -26.56
N ARG A 205 6.40 48.87 -26.12
CA ARG A 205 5.06 49.20 -25.60
C ARG A 205 4.75 48.30 -24.42
N CYS A 206 4.37 48.88 -23.30
CA CYS A 206 3.67 48.14 -22.25
C CYS A 206 2.29 47.73 -22.78
N ASP A 207 1.75 46.61 -22.30
CA ASP A 207 0.42 46.09 -22.64
C ASP A 207 -0.63 47.23 -22.69
N PRO A 208 -1.53 47.28 -23.71
CA PRO A 208 -2.59 48.29 -23.82
C PRO A 208 -3.44 48.48 -22.56
N ALA A 209 -3.58 47.48 -21.69
CA ALA A 209 -4.26 47.60 -20.40
C ALA A 209 -3.54 48.53 -19.41
N TRP A 210 -2.22 48.69 -19.54
CA TRP A 210 -1.41 49.64 -18.75
C TRP A 210 -1.46 51.06 -19.29
N LEU A 211 -1.70 51.21 -20.60
CA LEU A 211 -2.05 52.50 -21.17
C LEU A 211 -3.35 52.99 -20.55
N ASP A 212 -4.38 52.17 -20.31
CA ASP A 212 -5.68 52.59 -19.72
C ASP A 212 -5.63 53.17 -18.29
N VAL A 213 -4.62 52.82 -17.48
CA VAL A 213 -4.43 53.38 -16.13
C VAL A 213 -3.86 54.80 -16.18
N PHE A 214 -3.11 55.14 -17.23
CA PHE A 214 -2.55 56.48 -17.46
C PHE A 214 -3.22 57.23 -18.64
N SER A 215 -4.04 56.54 -19.44
CA SER A 215 -4.83 57.04 -20.56
C SER A 215 -6.29 57.26 -20.18
N THR A 216 -6.66 57.16 -18.90
CA THR A 216 -7.95 57.70 -18.42
C THR A 216 -8.01 59.23 -18.45
N VAL A 217 -6.98 59.90 -18.97
CA VAL A 217 -7.00 61.31 -19.42
C VAL A 217 -7.01 61.43 -20.96
N LYS A 218 -7.08 60.31 -21.67
CA LYS A 218 -7.13 60.21 -23.12
C LYS A 218 -8.55 59.96 -23.55
N GLY A 219 -9.25 61.06 -23.83
CA GLY A 219 -10.53 60.99 -24.52
C GLY A 219 -11.75 61.30 -23.67
N THR A 220 -11.70 62.33 -22.83
CA THR A 220 -12.77 63.33 -22.84
C THR A 220 -12.15 64.68 -22.51
N GLY A 221 -12.54 65.71 -23.25
CA GLY A 221 -12.37 67.09 -22.82
C GLY A 221 -13.25 67.39 -21.60
N GLN A 222 -13.09 66.65 -20.50
CA GLN A 222 -13.64 67.04 -19.21
C GLN A 222 -12.60 67.91 -18.52
N THR A 223 -13.03 69.11 -18.14
CA THR A 223 -12.25 70.08 -17.39
C THR A 223 -11.61 69.42 -16.15
N VAL A 224 -10.55 70.00 -15.60
CA VAL A 224 -9.92 69.54 -14.34
C VAL A 224 -10.94 69.44 -13.18
N TYR A 225 -12.18 69.94 -13.36
CA TYR A 225 -13.20 70.10 -12.33
C TYR A 225 -14.58 69.46 -12.59
N ASP A 226 -14.88 68.84 -13.74
CA ASP A 226 -16.21 68.22 -13.96
C ASP A 226 -16.34 66.81 -13.34
N ALA A 227 -15.94 66.66 -12.08
CA ALA A 227 -16.27 65.50 -11.24
C ALA A 227 -17.73 65.52 -10.73
N TRP A 228 -18.63 66.24 -11.42
CA TRP A 228 -19.98 66.50 -10.95
C TRP A 228 -21.07 65.95 -11.88
N SER A 229 -22.02 65.23 -11.26
CA SER A 229 -23.28 64.72 -11.78
C SER A 229 -23.25 63.48 -12.70
N ALA A 230 -22.88 62.33 -12.15
CA ALA A 230 -23.48 61.07 -12.62
C ALA A 230 -24.87 60.92 -11.96
N PRO A 231 -25.96 60.70 -12.72
CA PRO A 231 -27.26 60.37 -12.15
C PRO A 231 -27.18 59.08 -11.32
N ALA A 232 -28.06 58.94 -10.32
CA ALA A 232 -28.12 57.76 -9.47
C ALA A 232 -28.25 56.48 -10.32
N GLY A 233 -27.24 55.60 -10.26
CA GLY A 233 -27.27 54.27 -10.88
C GLY A 233 -26.12 53.91 -11.81
N THR A 234 -25.20 54.82 -12.14
CA THR A 234 -24.04 54.50 -13.02
C THR A 234 -22.78 54.17 -12.21
N ALA A 235 -22.16 53.02 -12.50
CA ALA A 235 -20.96 52.53 -11.81
C ALA A 235 -19.67 53.22 -12.28
N VAL A 236 -19.38 54.39 -11.72
CA VAL A 236 -18.11 55.11 -11.92
C VAL A 236 -16.98 54.41 -11.16
N LEU A 237 -15.85 54.11 -11.83
CA LEU A 237 -14.60 53.70 -11.18
C LEU A 237 -13.84 54.99 -10.80
N HIS A 238 -13.84 55.29 -9.51
CA HIS A 238 -13.20 56.46 -8.93
C HIS A 238 -11.73 56.18 -8.62
N ASN A 239 -10.83 57.03 -9.10
CA ASN A 239 -9.65 57.44 -8.33
C ASN A 239 -9.72 58.96 -8.17
N LYS A 240 -10.67 59.41 -7.35
CA LYS A 240 -10.66 60.79 -6.84
C LYS A 240 -9.49 60.92 -5.87
N CYS A 241 -8.80 62.05 -5.88
CA CYS A 241 -7.87 62.39 -4.81
C CYS A 241 -8.67 62.58 -3.50
N PRO A 242 -8.54 61.71 -2.48
CA PRO A 242 -9.42 61.76 -1.30
C PRO A 242 -9.32 63.09 -0.54
N VAL A 243 -8.13 63.70 -0.53
CA VAL A 243 -7.85 64.98 0.14
C VAL A 243 -8.72 66.14 -0.36
N LEU A 244 -9.15 66.14 -1.62
CA LEU A 244 -10.02 67.20 -2.16
C LEU A 244 -11.46 67.10 -1.66
N GLU A 245 -11.93 65.90 -1.26
CA GLU A 245 -13.27 65.68 -0.70
C GLU A 245 -13.33 66.01 0.79
N PHE A 246 -12.18 65.97 1.46
CA PHE A 246 -12.01 66.25 2.88
C PHE A 246 -11.28 67.57 3.13
N TRP A 247 -11.13 68.43 2.11
CA TRP A 247 -10.36 69.69 2.22
C TRP A 247 -10.86 70.56 3.38
N ASP A 248 -12.18 70.67 3.54
CA ASP A 248 -12.82 71.45 4.62
C ASP A 248 -12.60 70.84 6.02
N SER A 249 -12.20 69.57 6.09
CA SER A 249 -11.88 68.84 7.32
C SER A 249 -10.38 68.69 7.60
N LEU A 250 -9.53 69.19 6.70
CA LEU A 250 -8.08 69.13 6.83
C LEU A 250 -7.52 70.52 7.15
N THR A 251 -6.47 70.57 7.98
CA THR A 251 -5.70 71.81 8.14
C THR A 251 -4.60 71.84 7.09
N VAL A 252 -4.93 72.27 5.86
CA VAL A 252 -3.96 72.39 4.77
C VAL A 252 -3.00 73.54 5.06
N LYS A 253 -1.70 73.25 5.15
CA LYS A 253 -0.64 74.22 5.45
C LYS A 253 -0.07 74.84 4.18
N ARG A 254 0.33 74.01 3.21
CA ARG A 254 0.98 74.46 1.97
C ARG A 254 0.57 73.60 0.78
N VAL A 255 0.55 74.21 -0.40
CA VAL A 255 0.35 73.50 -1.68
C VAL A 255 1.49 73.85 -2.63
N LYS A 256 2.20 72.85 -3.17
CA LYS A 256 3.35 73.05 -4.06
C LYS A 256 3.02 72.57 -5.47
N ILE A 257 3.32 73.37 -6.49
CA ILE A 257 3.25 72.95 -7.89
C ILE A 257 4.66 72.79 -8.44
N THR A 258 4.93 71.67 -9.09
CA THR A 258 6.22 71.40 -9.77
C THR A 258 5.95 71.10 -11.23
N LEU A 259 6.54 71.87 -12.14
CA LEU A 259 6.62 71.53 -13.55
C LEU A 259 7.95 70.81 -13.76
N GLU A 260 7.93 69.56 -14.17
CA GLU A 260 9.13 68.85 -14.59
C GLU A 260 9.30 69.10 -16.08
N ALA A 261 10.45 69.66 -16.45
CA ALA A 261 10.75 69.97 -17.83
C ALA A 261 12.23 69.70 -18.11
N SER A 262 12.53 69.39 -19.37
CA SER A 262 13.90 69.17 -19.85
C SER A 262 14.88 70.32 -19.58
N ASP A 263 14.42 71.56 -19.38
CA ASP A 263 15.26 72.72 -19.00
C ASP A 263 15.27 73.05 -17.49
N GLY A 264 14.81 72.09 -16.67
CA GLY A 264 14.83 72.14 -15.22
C GLY A 264 13.46 72.45 -14.59
N ASP A 265 13.25 71.96 -13.38
CA ASP A 265 11.96 72.08 -12.71
C ASP A 265 11.56 73.53 -12.40
N LYS A 266 10.28 73.83 -12.55
CA LYS A 266 9.69 75.12 -12.14
C LYS A 266 8.77 74.88 -10.95
N LYS A 267 9.06 75.49 -9.79
CA LYS A 267 8.39 75.20 -8.50
C LYS A 267 7.65 76.40 -7.92
N PHE A 268 6.34 76.29 -7.77
CA PHE A 268 5.50 77.26 -7.08
C PHE A 268 5.08 76.72 -5.72
N ILE A 269 4.99 77.57 -4.70
CA ILE A 269 4.50 77.20 -3.38
C ILE A 269 3.41 78.19 -3.00
N PHE A 270 2.29 77.69 -2.51
CA PHE A 270 1.12 78.43 -2.08
C PHE A 270 0.82 78.14 -0.61
N ASP A 271 0.26 79.15 0.07
CA ASP A 271 -0.28 79.05 1.42
C ASP A 271 -1.64 78.37 1.39
N GLY A 272 -1.72 77.20 2.01
CA GLY A 272 -2.93 76.41 2.11
C GLY A 272 -3.82 76.78 3.29
N LEU A 273 -3.35 77.57 4.26
CA LEU A 273 -4.06 77.78 5.52
C LEU A 273 -5.38 78.53 5.30
N GLY A 274 -6.47 77.94 5.79
CA GLY A 274 -7.82 78.48 5.62
C GLY A 274 -8.20 78.67 4.14
N SER A 275 -7.55 77.94 3.23
CA SER A 275 -7.98 77.84 1.84
C SER A 275 -9.03 76.74 1.70
N ASP A 276 -9.81 76.83 0.65
CA ASP A 276 -10.59 75.71 0.11
C ASP A 276 -9.91 75.15 -1.14
N LYS A 277 -10.48 74.07 -1.67
CA LYS A 277 -10.01 73.37 -2.87
C LYS A 277 -9.89 74.24 -4.14
N ASN A 278 -10.49 75.42 -4.19
CA ASN A 278 -10.49 76.32 -5.35
C ASN A 278 -9.65 77.59 -5.13
N SER A 279 -9.49 78.02 -3.88
CA SER A 279 -8.92 79.32 -3.52
C SER A 279 -7.44 79.25 -3.17
N TRP A 280 -6.89 78.05 -2.89
CA TRP A 280 -5.47 77.84 -2.59
C TRP A 280 -4.56 78.32 -3.72
N PHE A 281 -5.03 78.24 -4.96
CA PHE A 281 -4.29 78.67 -6.15
C PHE A 281 -4.65 80.11 -6.53
N SER A 282 -4.00 81.07 -5.86
CA SER A 282 -4.22 82.50 -6.10
C SER A 282 -2.96 83.31 -5.85
N LYS A 283 -2.90 84.52 -6.42
CA LYS A 283 -1.78 85.45 -6.21
C LYS A 283 -1.55 85.76 -4.73
N SER A 284 -2.61 86.00 -3.97
CA SER A 284 -2.52 86.37 -2.54
C SER A 284 -1.98 85.24 -1.67
N ARG A 285 -2.02 83.99 -2.14
CA ARG A 285 -1.51 82.82 -1.44
C ARG A 285 -0.16 82.36 -1.97
N LEU A 286 0.38 82.95 -3.03
CA LEU A 286 1.67 82.56 -3.59
C LEU A 286 2.80 82.93 -2.61
N ILE A 287 3.46 81.92 -2.04
CA ILE A 287 4.61 82.05 -1.14
C ILE A 287 5.91 82.16 -1.95
N SER A 288 6.08 81.29 -2.94
CA SER A 288 7.28 81.29 -3.78
C SER A 288 6.96 80.89 -5.21
N SER A 289 7.73 81.41 -6.15
CA SER A 289 7.60 81.16 -7.58
C SER A 289 8.99 81.10 -8.23
N PRO A 290 9.15 80.38 -9.36
CA PRO A 290 10.39 80.42 -10.13
C PRO A 290 10.54 81.73 -10.93
N TYR A 291 9.49 82.53 -11.03
CA TYR A 291 9.43 83.79 -11.78
C TYR A 291 9.51 85.01 -10.87
N THR A 292 10.36 85.97 -11.23
CA THR A 292 10.70 87.13 -10.39
C THR A 292 9.68 88.27 -10.47
N ASP A 293 8.95 88.37 -11.57
CA ASP A 293 7.97 89.43 -11.86
C ASP A 293 6.55 89.10 -11.38
N ILE A 294 6.22 87.82 -11.16
CA ILE A 294 4.84 87.34 -10.93
C ILE A 294 4.16 87.97 -9.71
N SER A 295 4.94 88.28 -8.67
CA SER A 295 4.45 88.90 -7.43
C SER A 295 4.24 90.40 -7.60
N THR A 296 5.08 91.05 -8.42
CA THR A 296 5.11 92.51 -8.64
C THR A 296 4.23 92.99 -9.81
N GLU A 297 3.92 92.12 -10.78
CA GLU A 297 3.10 92.50 -11.93
C GLU A 297 1.67 92.87 -11.46
N PRO A 298 1.15 94.05 -11.79
CA PRO A 298 -0.18 94.49 -11.35
C PRO A 298 -1.33 93.69 -11.98
N GLN A 299 -1.12 93.12 -13.17
CA GLN A 299 -2.13 92.37 -13.91
C GLN A 299 -1.72 90.91 -14.05
N ASN A 300 -2.32 90.04 -13.25
CA ASN A 300 -2.19 88.60 -13.41
C ASN A 300 -3.42 87.86 -12.90
N VAL A 301 -3.79 86.82 -13.65
CA VAL A 301 -4.95 85.96 -13.41
C VAL A 301 -4.43 84.57 -13.13
N PHE A 302 -4.71 84.09 -11.91
CA PHE A 302 -4.54 82.70 -11.51
C PHE A 302 -5.90 82.03 -11.67
N SER A 303 -5.96 80.98 -12.46
CA SER A 303 -7.17 80.17 -12.58
C SER A 303 -6.79 78.71 -12.53
N ILE A 304 -7.28 78.02 -11.51
CA ILE A 304 -7.20 76.56 -11.42
C ILE A 304 -8.42 75.88 -12.04
N THR A 305 -9.56 76.58 -12.09
CA THR A 305 -10.79 76.10 -12.73
C THR A 305 -10.76 76.20 -14.25
N GLY A 306 -9.78 76.93 -14.80
CA GLY A 306 -9.63 77.12 -16.24
C GLY A 306 -10.59 78.15 -16.85
N ASP A 307 -10.59 78.20 -18.18
CA ASP A 307 -11.51 78.92 -19.06
C ASP A 307 -11.97 77.94 -20.16
N ASN A 308 -13.20 77.47 -20.01
CA ASN A 308 -13.79 76.44 -20.88
C ASN A 308 -14.03 76.95 -22.30
N ASN A 309 -14.24 78.25 -22.49
CA ASN A 309 -14.49 78.82 -23.82
C ASN A 309 -13.20 78.91 -24.65
N ALA A 310 -12.05 79.02 -23.97
CA ALA A 310 -10.74 79.12 -24.58
C ALA A 310 -9.92 77.81 -24.51
N GLN A 311 -10.53 76.70 -24.05
CA GLN A 311 -9.87 75.39 -23.91
C GLN A 311 -8.59 75.43 -23.04
N ARG A 312 -8.60 76.28 -22.00
CA ARG A 312 -7.50 76.46 -21.04
C ARG A 312 -7.92 75.84 -19.71
N ARG A 313 -7.16 74.90 -19.16
CA ARG A 313 -7.56 74.17 -17.95
C ARG A 313 -6.99 74.73 -16.66
N PHE A 314 -5.83 75.35 -16.75
CA PHE A 314 -5.07 75.79 -15.58
C PHE A 314 -4.09 76.86 -16.06
N TYR A 315 -4.02 78.03 -15.43
CA TYR A 315 -3.08 79.05 -15.86
C TYR A 315 -2.71 80.09 -14.81
N ILE A 316 -1.54 80.67 -15.02
CA ILE A 316 -1.09 81.93 -14.45
C ILE A 316 -0.70 82.82 -15.62
N ASN A 317 -1.58 83.76 -15.98
CA ASN A 317 -1.39 84.61 -17.14
C ASN A 317 -1.48 86.08 -16.78
N ARG A 318 -0.78 86.92 -17.55
CA ARG A 318 -0.78 88.37 -17.38
C ARG A 318 -2.05 88.95 -18.00
N ASN A 319 -2.31 88.58 -19.25
CA ASN A 319 -3.42 89.10 -20.04
C ASN A 319 -3.67 88.24 -21.29
N TYR A 320 -4.89 88.34 -21.80
CA TYR A 320 -5.32 87.79 -23.08
C TYR A 320 -5.82 88.96 -23.95
N ASN A 321 -4.98 89.42 -24.88
CA ASN A 321 -5.20 90.63 -25.66
C ASN A 321 -5.91 90.40 -27.01
N SER A 322 -6.41 89.19 -27.27
CA SER A 322 -6.72 88.71 -28.61
C SER A 322 -5.42 88.58 -29.42
N CYS A 323 -5.07 87.37 -29.82
CA CYS A 323 -3.75 87.07 -30.38
C CYS A 323 -3.40 87.88 -31.63
N PRO A 324 -2.10 88.21 -31.87
CA PRO A 324 -0.89 87.81 -31.13
C PRO A 324 -0.47 88.85 -30.07
N GLY A 325 -0.38 88.47 -28.80
CA GLY A 325 -0.08 89.40 -27.70
C GLY A 325 -0.42 88.90 -26.30
N ASP A 326 -1.02 87.71 -26.22
CA ASP A 326 -1.30 87.00 -24.98
C ASP A 326 0.01 86.67 -24.26
N ARG A 327 0.04 86.92 -22.94
CA ARG A 327 1.24 86.74 -22.12
C ARG A 327 0.95 85.95 -20.87
N GLY A 328 1.93 85.16 -20.44
CA GLY A 328 1.82 84.41 -19.21
C GLY A 328 3.07 83.68 -18.77
N TRP A 329 2.92 82.94 -17.68
CA TRP A 329 3.99 82.19 -17.03
C TRP A 329 3.77 80.69 -17.13
N LEU A 330 2.52 80.25 -17.01
CA LEU A 330 2.14 78.85 -17.01
C LEU A 330 0.72 78.72 -17.58
N VAL A 331 0.50 77.81 -18.53
CA VAL A 331 -0.83 77.44 -19.01
C VAL A 331 -0.87 75.97 -19.38
N VAL A 332 -1.96 75.30 -18.99
CA VAL A 332 -2.34 73.98 -19.47
C VAL A 332 -3.45 74.20 -20.50
N ALA A 333 -3.13 73.99 -21.78
CA ALA A 333 -4.06 74.17 -22.90
C ALA A 333 -4.41 72.81 -23.50
N ASP A 334 -5.66 72.61 -23.93
CA ASP A 334 -6.16 71.28 -24.30
C ASP A 334 -5.71 70.75 -25.66
N GLY A 335 -5.21 71.62 -26.53
CA GLY A 335 -4.86 71.26 -27.89
C GLY A 335 -6.09 70.88 -28.73
N GLY A 336 -6.38 71.64 -29.77
CA GLY A 336 -7.50 71.34 -30.66
C GLY A 336 -7.66 72.30 -31.83
N PRO A 337 -8.40 71.91 -32.88
CA PRO A 337 -8.60 72.74 -34.07
C PRO A 337 -9.43 74.02 -33.80
N SER A 338 -10.07 74.12 -32.64
CA SER A 338 -10.99 75.19 -32.24
C SER A 338 -10.41 76.23 -31.26
N GLY A 339 -9.11 76.18 -30.97
CA GLY A 339 -8.45 77.20 -30.11
C GLY A 339 -8.58 78.62 -30.70
N ILE A 340 -8.70 79.63 -29.82
CA ILE A 340 -8.85 81.04 -30.21
C ILE A 340 -7.53 81.56 -30.81
N CYS A 341 -6.40 81.02 -30.36
CA CYS A 341 -5.05 81.47 -30.71
C CYS A 341 -4.15 80.38 -31.29
N SER A 342 -3.15 80.76 -32.09
CA SER A 342 -2.17 79.87 -32.70
C SER A 342 -1.42 79.00 -31.70
N TRP A 343 -0.98 79.58 -30.58
CA TRP A 343 -0.22 78.87 -29.54
C TRP A 343 -1.08 77.88 -28.72
N GLU A 344 -2.41 78.02 -28.75
CA GLU A 344 -3.36 77.08 -28.14
C GLU A 344 -3.71 75.92 -29.07
N ARG A 345 -3.64 76.19 -30.39
CA ARG A 345 -3.88 75.24 -31.45
C ARG A 345 -2.68 74.31 -31.60
N ALA A 346 -2.75 73.24 -30.85
CA ALA A 346 -2.02 72.02 -31.15
C ALA A 346 -2.66 71.32 -32.38
N SER A 347 -1.93 70.51 -33.14
CA SER A 347 -2.49 69.76 -34.28
C SER A 347 -3.73 68.93 -33.85
N THR A 348 -4.58 68.48 -34.78
CA THR A 348 -5.77 67.64 -34.49
C THR A 348 -5.46 66.30 -33.78
N SER A 349 -4.19 66.05 -33.44
CA SER A 349 -3.65 64.86 -32.79
C SER A 349 -2.97 65.11 -31.45
N GLU A 350 -2.93 66.35 -30.96
CA GLU A 350 -2.28 66.72 -29.70
C GLU A 350 -3.28 66.74 -28.53
N HIS A 351 -2.88 66.12 -27.41
CA HIS A 351 -3.56 66.14 -26.12
C HIS A 351 -3.41 67.52 -25.46
N PRO A 352 -3.90 67.73 -24.20
CA PRO A 352 -3.47 68.90 -23.45
C PRO A 352 -1.94 69.03 -23.47
N HIS A 353 -1.41 70.22 -23.21
CA HIS A 353 0.03 70.47 -23.10
C HIS A 353 0.29 71.57 -22.08
N VAL A 354 1.36 71.41 -21.30
CA VAL A 354 1.76 72.37 -20.26
C VAL A 354 2.80 73.30 -20.84
N LEU A 355 2.41 74.54 -21.11
CA LEU A 355 3.32 75.60 -21.53
C LEU A 355 3.80 76.39 -20.32
N TYR A 356 5.07 76.76 -20.31
CA TYR A 356 5.64 77.64 -19.29
C TYR A 356 6.62 78.63 -19.91
N SER A 357 6.88 79.73 -19.20
CA SER A 357 7.94 80.66 -19.59
C SER A 357 9.31 80.06 -19.27
N LYS A 358 10.22 80.02 -20.26
CA LYS A 358 11.63 79.68 -20.02
C LYS A 358 12.42 80.84 -19.38
N GLN A 359 11.89 82.06 -19.47
CA GLN A 359 12.51 83.24 -18.89
C GLN A 359 12.19 83.34 -17.39
N SER A 360 12.89 84.20 -16.66
CA SER A 360 12.54 84.54 -15.28
C SER A 360 11.27 85.39 -15.16
N THR A 361 10.66 85.80 -16.28
CA THR A 361 9.46 86.63 -16.38
C THR A 361 8.39 86.03 -17.29
N ASN A 362 7.18 86.63 -17.38
CA ASN A 362 6.18 86.22 -18.37
C ASN A 362 6.69 86.36 -19.81
N VAL A 363 6.20 85.48 -20.69
CA VAL A 363 6.50 85.51 -22.13
C VAL A 363 5.24 85.72 -22.94
N VAL A 364 5.40 86.18 -24.18
CA VAL A 364 4.34 86.15 -25.19
C VAL A 364 4.18 84.70 -25.64
N TRP A 365 2.97 84.14 -25.58
CA TRP A 365 2.76 82.72 -25.86
C TRP A 365 3.05 82.32 -27.32
N ASP A 366 2.96 83.26 -28.26
CA ASP A 366 3.36 83.05 -29.65
C ASP A 366 4.90 83.07 -29.86
N ASP A 367 5.70 83.44 -28.85
CA ASP A 367 7.16 83.41 -28.91
C ASP A 367 7.70 82.00 -28.58
N ALA A 368 7.65 81.12 -29.57
CA ALA A 368 8.07 79.73 -29.45
C ALA A 368 9.52 79.54 -28.96
N ALA A 369 10.41 80.54 -29.08
CA ALA A 369 11.78 80.45 -28.60
C ALA A 369 11.84 80.49 -27.06
N ASN A 370 10.97 81.28 -26.44
CA ASN A 370 10.95 81.54 -25.01
C ASN A 370 9.83 80.78 -24.25
N VAL A 371 8.98 80.06 -24.98
CA VAL A 371 7.97 79.16 -24.41
C VAL A 371 8.53 77.74 -24.33
N GLY A 372 8.44 77.14 -23.14
CA GLY A 372 8.78 75.75 -22.86
C GLY A 372 7.53 74.87 -22.80
N LYS A 373 7.71 73.59 -23.12
CA LYS A 373 6.71 72.54 -22.91
C LYS A 373 7.21 71.65 -21.77
N ALA A 374 6.42 71.52 -20.70
CA ALA A 374 6.77 70.67 -19.56
C ALA A 374 6.27 69.25 -19.82
N ASP A 375 7.04 68.28 -19.35
CA ASP A 375 6.76 66.85 -19.48
C ASP A 375 5.68 66.43 -18.47
N ARG A 376 5.63 67.09 -17.30
CA ARG A 376 4.68 66.80 -16.21
C ARG A 376 4.41 68.01 -15.34
N LEU A 377 3.20 68.07 -14.77
CA LEU A 377 2.81 69.00 -13.73
C LEU A 377 2.39 68.22 -12.48
N LEU A 378 3.04 68.47 -11.34
CA LEU A 378 2.75 67.85 -10.05
C LEU A 378 2.17 68.88 -9.08
N ILE A 379 1.19 68.50 -8.26
CA ILE A 379 0.63 69.31 -7.18
C ILE A 379 0.74 68.54 -5.86
N SER A 380 1.54 69.01 -4.91
CA SER A 380 1.74 68.38 -3.59
C SER A 380 1.04 69.15 -2.47
N ILE A 381 0.43 68.46 -1.51
CA ILE A 381 -0.35 69.07 -0.40
C ILE A 381 0.22 68.67 0.97
N ASP A 382 0.49 69.65 1.83
CA ASP A 382 0.93 69.52 3.23
C ASP A 382 -0.26 69.83 4.17
N ALA A 383 -0.73 68.90 5.02
CA ALA A 383 -1.93 69.09 5.89
C ALA A 383 -1.91 68.28 7.20
N ASP A 384 -2.48 68.82 8.31
CA ASP A 384 -2.68 68.11 9.61
C ASP A 384 -4.08 67.46 9.72
N GLY A 385 -4.21 66.40 10.54
CA GLY A 385 -5.46 65.65 10.75
C GLY A 385 -5.48 64.23 10.15
N VAL A 386 -4.34 63.73 9.67
CA VAL A 386 -4.17 62.36 9.22
C VAL A 386 -4.06 61.44 10.45
N VAL A 387 -5.17 60.88 10.92
CA VAL A 387 -5.11 59.77 11.88
C VAL A 387 -4.61 58.56 11.11
N CYS A 388 -3.33 58.23 11.30
CA CYS A 388 -2.81 56.93 10.89
C CYS A 388 -3.56 55.88 11.72
N SER A 389 -4.11 54.87 11.04
CA SER A 389 -4.54 53.62 11.65
C SER A 389 -3.83 52.51 10.91
N CYS A 390 -3.35 51.51 11.63
CA CYS A 390 -2.72 50.38 10.97
C CYS A 390 -3.79 49.52 10.26
N PRO A 391 -3.48 48.97 9.08
CA PRO A 391 -4.36 48.00 8.45
C PRO A 391 -4.67 46.84 9.41
N VAL A 392 -5.81 46.16 9.22
CA VAL A 392 -6.11 44.94 9.96
C VAL A 392 -4.96 43.93 9.76
N GLY A 393 -4.53 43.28 10.84
CA GLY A 393 -3.32 42.43 10.84
C GLY A 393 -2.03 43.18 11.17
N TYR A 394 -2.09 44.47 11.53
CA TYR A 394 -0.91 45.26 11.90
C TYR A 394 -1.14 46.08 13.17
N THR A 395 -0.07 46.28 13.95
CA THR A 395 -0.04 47.13 15.15
C THR A 395 0.96 48.25 14.97
N PHE A 396 0.80 49.35 15.70
CA PHE A 396 1.82 50.40 15.73
C PHE A 396 3.11 49.86 16.33
N ASN A 397 4.21 50.18 15.66
CA ASN A 397 5.53 50.03 16.23
C ASN A 397 5.71 50.96 17.43
N SER A 398 6.74 50.75 18.24
CA SER A 398 6.93 51.47 19.51
C SER A 398 7.07 53.00 19.40
N ASP A 399 7.36 53.54 18.21
CA ASP A 399 7.47 54.99 17.95
C ASP A 399 6.25 55.60 17.23
N GLY A 400 5.26 54.77 16.86
CA GLY A 400 4.01 55.19 16.23
C GLY A 400 4.18 55.72 14.79
N THR A 401 5.33 55.47 14.16
CA THR A 401 5.64 55.96 12.81
C THR A 401 5.45 54.91 11.71
N SER A 402 5.42 53.62 12.06
CA SER A 402 5.12 52.53 11.13
C SER A 402 4.16 51.51 11.73
N CYS A 403 3.63 50.65 10.86
CA CYS A 403 2.79 49.53 11.23
C CYS A 403 3.62 48.26 11.09
N ASP A 404 3.81 47.56 12.21
CA ASP A 404 4.43 46.25 12.27
C ASP A 404 3.34 45.20 12.07
N ASP A 405 3.68 44.15 11.35
CA ASP A 405 2.84 42.98 11.18
C ASP A 405 2.51 42.37 12.55
N ILE A 406 1.23 42.08 12.81
CA ILE A 406 0.83 41.29 13.97
C ILE A 406 1.04 39.86 13.56
N ASP A 407 2.05 39.20 14.11
CA ASP A 407 2.16 37.75 13.99
C ASP A 407 1.01 37.11 14.78
N GLU A 408 -0.10 36.80 14.11
CA GLU A 408 -1.30 36.32 14.79
C GLU A 408 -1.09 34.94 15.44
N CYS A 409 -0.12 34.17 14.95
CA CYS A 409 0.25 32.87 15.49
C CYS A 409 0.97 33.00 16.85
N THR A 410 1.82 34.03 17.02
CA THR A 410 2.47 34.30 18.31
C THR A 410 1.61 35.16 19.23
N ALA A 411 0.79 36.05 18.66
CA ALA A 411 -0.16 36.88 19.40
C ALA A 411 -1.38 36.07 19.90
N GLY A 412 -1.62 34.87 19.34
CA GLY A 412 -2.75 34.02 19.69
C GLY A 412 -4.10 34.62 19.26
N THR A 413 -4.09 35.43 18.21
CA THR A 413 -5.28 36.10 17.65
C THR A 413 -5.75 35.46 16.35
N ASP A 414 -5.09 34.39 15.90
CA ASP A 414 -5.52 33.59 14.77
C ASP A 414 -6.85 32.86 15.05
N ASN A 415 -7.50 32.40 13.99
CA ASN A 415 -8.71 31.58 14.08
C ASN A 415 -8.48 30.17 13.54
N CYS A 416 -7.23 29.70 13.55
CA CYS A 416 -6.94 28.35 13.10
C CYS A 416 -7.63 27.33 14.00
N GLY A 417 -8.08 26.23 13.40
CA GLY A 417 -8.64 25.12 14.16
C GLY A 417 -7.58 24.55 15.11
N SER A 418 -8.02 23.88 16.18
CA SER A 418 -7.13 23.20 17.14
C SER A 418 -6.17 22.21 16.46
N ASP A 419 -6.60 21.66 15.33
CA ASP A 419 -5.87 20.68 14.54
C ASP A 419 -5.29 21.30 13.26
N ALA A 420 -4.94 22.59 13.30
CA ALA A 420 -4.28 23.31 12.22
C ALA A 420 -3.00 23.98 12.69
N THR A 421 -2.06 24.15 11.76
CA THR A 421 -0.86 24.95 11.95
C THR A 421 -1.12 26.36 11.42
N CYS A 422 -0.94 27.34 12.29
CA CYS A 422 -0.91 28.75 11.92
C CYS A 422 0.46 29.08 11.29
N SER A 423 0.44 29.76 10.15
CA SER A 423 1.62 30.34 9.52
C SER A 423 1.37 31.82 9.28
N ASN A 424 2.15 32.66 9.97
CA ASN A 424 2.05 34.09 9.83
C ASN A 424 2.47 34.52 8.41
N THR A 425 1.74 35.48 7.86
CA THR A 425 2.02 36.11 6.57
C THR A 425 1.96 37.62 6.77
N VAL A 426 2.55 38.39 5.86
CA VAL A 426 2.56 39.84 6.05
C VAL A 426 1.13 40.40 5.93
N GLY A 427 0.55 40.78 7.06
CA GLY A 427 -0.78 41.38 7.23
C GLY A 427 -1.93 40.42 7.46
N SER A 428 -1.66 39.15 7.73
CA SER A 428 -2.65 38.12 8.03
C SER A 428 -1.92 36.85 8.45
N PHE A 429 -2.64 35.83 8.82
CA PHE A 429 -2.12 34.47 8.94
C PHE A 429 -2.81 33.55 7.93
N THR A 430 -2.20 32.40 7.69
CA THR A 430 -2.82 31.28 6.98
C THR A 430 -2.91 30.09 7.92
N CYS A 431 -4.00 29.33 7.81
CA CYS A 431 -4.18 28.09 8.54
C CYS A 431 -4.10 26.92 7.58
N ALA A 432 -3.27 25.94 7.89
CA ALA A 432 -3.24 24.67 7.19
C ALA A 432 -3.60 23.56 8.17
N CYS A 433 -4.59 22.72 7.84
CA CYS A 433 -4.88 21.56 8.68
C CYS A 433 -3.63 20.70 8.85
N ASN A 434 -3.42 20.20 10.07
CA ASN A 434 -2.31 19.33 10.39
C ASN A 434 -2.39 18.04 9.57
N SER A 435 -1.26 17.35 9.43
CA SER A 435 -1.26 16.02 8.80
C SER A 435 -2.26 15.09 9.51
N GLY A 436 -3.06 14.36 8.73
CA GLY A 436 -4.19 13.56 9.22
C GLY A 436 -5.55 14.28 9.23
N TYR A 437 -5.60 15.57 8.88
CA TYR A 437 -6.83 16.35 8.85
C TYR A 437 -7.08 17.02 7.49
N THR A 438 -8.35 17.25 7.16
CA THR A 438 -8.78 17.92 5.93
C THR A 438 -9.73 19.07 6.25
N GLY A 439 -9.74 20.09 5.39
CA GLY A 439 -10.59 21.27 5.57
C GLY A 439 -9.93 22.55 5.06
N ASN A 440 -10.37 23.68 5.59
CA ASN A 440 -9.90 25.01 5.19
C ASN A 440 -8.92 25.64 6.20
N GLY A 441 -8.40 24.86 7.16
CA GLY A 441 -7.49 25.32 8.21
C GLY A 441 -8.16 25.99 9.41
N VAL A 442 -9.34 26.59 9.23
CA VAL A 442 -10.16 27.13 10.33
C VAL A 442 -11.04 26.02 10.92
N THR A 443 -11.64 25.23 10.03
CA THR A 443 -12.35 24.00 10.38
C THR A 443 -11.58 22.84 9.79
N CYS A 444 -11.00 22.02 10.66
CA CYS A 444 -10.32 20.79 10.28
C CYS A 444 -11.14 19.61 10.79
N ALA A 445 -11.39 18.66 9.90
CA ALA A 445 -12.00 17.39 10.20
C ALA A 445 -10.95 16.30 10.04
N ASP A 446 -10.97 15.35 10.95
CA ASP A 446 -10.17 14.14 10.87
C ASP A 446 -10.41 13.43 9.52
N ILE A 447 -9.33 13.02 8.86
CA ILE A 447 -9.43 12.19 7.66
C ILE A 447 -9.60 10.76 8.12
N ASP A 448 -10.74 10.15 7.81
CA ASP A 448 -10.87 8.71 8.00
C ASP A 448 -10.10 7.98 6.89
N GLU A 449 -8.83 7.64 7.14
CA GLU A 449 -7.99 6.99 6.13
C GLU A 449 -8.51 5.61 5.74
N CYS A 450 -9.27 4.94 6.61
CA CYS A 450 -9.87 3.63 6.37
C CYS A 450 -10.97 3.69 5.31
N THR A 451 -11.83 4.72 5.35
CA THR A 451 -12.85 4.94 4.32
C THR A 451 -12.30 5.63 3.08
N ALA A 452 -11.30 6.50 3.21
CA ALA A 452 -10.65 7.17 2.10
C ALA A 452 -9.72 6.24 1.30
N GLY A 453 -9.31 5.10 1.88
CA GLY A 453 -8.41 4.14 1.25
C GLY A 453 -6.96 4.64 1.12
N THR A 454 -6.56 5.59 1.96
CA THR A 454 -5.22 6.21 1.96
C THR A 454 -4.27 5.59 2.99
N HIS A 455 -4.76 4.66 3.82
CA HIS A 455 -3.95 3.93 4.79
C HIS A 455 -2.96 2.98 4.10
N ASN A 456 -1.91 2.58 4.83
CA ASN A 456 -0.93 1.60 4.38
C ASN A 456 -1.04 0.25 5.11
N CYS A 457 -2.15 -0.02 5.81
CA CYS A 457 -2.38 -1.33 6.42
C CYS A 457 -2.21 -2.46 5.40
N GLY A 458 -1.63 -3.58 5.85
CA GLY A 458 -1.45 -4.77 5.02
C GLY A 458 -2.79 -5.38 4.60
N SER A 459 -2.78 -6.22 3.57
CA SER A 459 -3.97 -6.92 3.07
C SER A 459 -4.69 -7.75 4.15
N ASP A 460 -3.92 -8.27 5.09
CA ASP A 460 -4.38 -9.14 6.19
C ASP A 460 -4.47 -8.37 7.52
N ALA A 461 -4.74 -7.07 7.45
CA ALA A 461 -4.93 -6.20 8.60
C ALA A 461 -6.26 -5.43 8.52
N THR A 462 -6.80 -5.10 9.69
CA THR A 462 -7.93 -4.20 9.84
C THR A 462 -7.41 -2.79 10.12
N CYS A 463 -7.87 -1.83 9.32
CA CYS A 463 -7.67 -0.41 9.56
C CYS A 463 -8.69 0.08 10.59
N SER A 464 -8.25 0.85 11.57
CA SER A 464 -9.11 1.60 12.50
C SER A 464 -8.70 3.05 12.51
N ASN A 465 -9.64 3.92 12.14
CA ASN A 465 -9.42 5.35 12.13
C ASN A 465 -9.22 5.88 13.56
N THR A 466 -8.33 6.85 13.71
CA THR A 466 -8.04 7.53 14.97
C THR A 466 -7.97 9.03 14.73
N VAL A 467 -8.18 9.84 15.77
CA VAL A 467 -8.12 11.30 15.60
C VAL A 467 -6.68 11.71 15.21
N GLY A 468 -6.51 12.20 13.98
CA GLY A 468 -5.26 12.63 13.37
C GLY A 468 -4.45 11.54 12.65
N GLY A 469 -5.03 10.37 12.38
CA GLY A 469 -4.36 9.30 11.65
C GLY A 469 -5.08 7.96 11.77
N PHE A 470 -4.38 6.86 11.57
CA PHE A 470 -4.99 5.53 11.67
C PHE A 470 -4.07 4.53 12.37
N THR A 471 -4.68 3.45 12.83
CA THR A 471 -3.97 2.28 13.34
C THR A 471 -4.31 1.06 12.50
N CYS A 472 -3.31 0.21 12.30
CA CYS A 472 -3.48 -1.08 11.65
C CYS A 472 -3.28 -2.17 12.68
N ALA A 473 -4.21 -3.11 12.76
CA ALA A 473 -4.07 -4.31 13.55
C ALA A 473 -4.13 -5.52 12.60
N CYS A 474 -3.15 -6.43 12.68
CA CYS A 474 -3.23 -7.68 11.93
C CYS A 474 -4.51 -8.43 12.30
N ASN A 475 -5.16 -9.02 11.29
CA ASN A 475 -6.36 -9.83 11.49
C ASN A 475 -6.03 -11.04 12.38
N SER A 476 -7.07 -11.64 12.98
CA SER A 476 -6.91 -12.88 13.72
C SER A 476 -6.22 -13.95 12.86
N GLY A 477 -5.24 -14.65 13.42
CA GLY A 477 -4.38 -15.61 12.69
C GLY A 477 -3.11 -14.99 12.09
N TYR A 478 -2.89 -13.69 12.25
CA TYR A 478 -1.70 -12.99 11.75
C TYR A 478 -0.97 -12.21 12.86
N THR A 479 0.33 -12.06 12.73
CA THR A 479 1.20 -11.31 13.64
C THR A 479 2.03 -10.27 12.89
N GLY A 480 2.42 -9.20 13.56
CA GLY A 480 3.21 -8.12 12.96
C GLY A 480 2.78 -6.75 13.49
N ASN A 481 3.02 -5.72 12.69
CA ASN A 481 2.76 -4.32 13.05
C ASN A 481 1.52 -3.74 12.36
N GLY A 482 0.69 -4.57 11.72
CA GLY A 482 -0.52 -4.15 10.99
C GLY A 482 -0.26 -3.60 9.57
N VAL A 483 0.93 -3.08 9.29
CA VAL A 483 1.36 -2.71 7.93
C VAL A 483 1.95 -3.93 7.21
N THR A 484 2.75 -4.71 7.93
CA THR A 484 3.25 -6.01 7.51
C THR A 484 2.71 -7.04 8.48
N CYS A 485 1.87 -7.92 7.96
CA CYS A 485 1.31 -9.04 8.71
C CYS A 485 1.85 -10.33 8.11
N ALA A 486 2.35 -11.19 8.97
CA ALA A 486 2.75 -12.54 8.65
C ALA A 486 1.77 -13.51 9.30
N ASP A 487 1.46 -14.57 8.58
CA ASP A 487 0.66 -15.68 9.11
C ASP A 487 1.28 -16.24 10.40
N ILE A 488 0.46 -16.49 11.41
CA ILE A 488 0.89 -17.19 12.62
C ILE A 488 0.78 -18.68 12.34
N ASP A 489 1.91 -19.39 12.37
CA ASP A 489 1.86 -20.84 12.35
C ASP A 489 1.45 -21.37 13.73
N GLU A 490 0.13 -21.59 13.93
CA GLU A 490 -0.38 -22.04 15.23
C GLU A 490 0.12 -23.43 15.63
N CYS A 491 0.53 -24.25 14.64
CA CYS A 491 1.09 -25.58 14.86
C CYS A 491 2.48 -25.51 15.51
N THR A 492 3.33 -24.60 15.04
CA THR A 492 4.65 -24.37 15.65
C THR A 492 4.58 -23.55 16.93
N ALA A 493 3.64 -22.60 17.01
CA ALA A 493 3.44 -21.76 18.19
C ALA A 493 2.76 -22.53 19.34
N GLY A 494 2.16 -23.69 19.08
CA GLY A 494 1.46 -24.50 20.08
C GLY A 494 0.15 -23.86 20.58
N THR A 495 -0.43 -22.95 19.81
CA THR A 495 -1.67 -22.23 20.15
C THR A 495 -2.92 -22.86 19.54
N HIS A 496 -2.75 -23.88 18.70
CA HIS A 496 -3.85 -24.66 18.12
C HIS A 496 -4.63 -25.42 19.20
N ASN A 497 -5.88 -25.77 18.89
CA ASN A 497 -6.74 -26.58 19.76
C ASN A 497 -6.96 -28.01 19.23
N CYS A 498 -6.15 -28.47 18.28
CA CYS A 498 -6.20 -29.86 17.82
C CYS A 498 -6.10 -30.85 19.00
N GLY A 499 -6.86 -31.95 18.90
CA GLY A 499 -6.83 -33.01 19.90
C GLY A 499 -5.47 -33.71 19.96
N SER A 500 -5.21 -34.45 21.05
CA SER A 500 -3.97 -35.21 21.25
C SER A 500 -3.68 -36.20 20.12
N ASP A 501 -4.73 -36.75 19.52
CA ASP A 501 -4.67 -37.75 18.46
C ASP A 501 -4.96 -37.15 17.08
N ALA A 502 -4.61 -35.88 16.89
CA ALA A 502 -4.74 -35.16 15.63
C ALA A 502 -3.43 -34.50 15.21
N THR A 503 -3.27 -34.34 13.90
CA THR A 503 -2.18 -33.57 13.30
C THR A 503 -2.70 -32.16 12.99
N CYS A 504 -1.95 -31.15 13.46
CA CYS A 504 -2.15 -29.76 13.10
C CYS A 504 -1.48 -29.47 11.76
N SER A 505 -2.17 -28.77 10.85
CA SER A 505 -1.59 -28.24 9.62
C SER A 505 -1.90 -26.75 9.51
N ASN A 506 -0.85 -25.94 9.41
CA ASN A 506 -0.97 -24.50 9.31
C ASN A 506 -1.60 -24.10 7.96
N THR A 507 -2.41 -23.05 7.98
CA THR A 507 -3.07 -22.47 6.80
C THR A 507 -2.98 -20.95 6.86
N VAL A 508 -3.07 -20.27 5.72
CA VAL A 508 -2.99 -18.80 5.73
C VAL A 508 -4.19 -18.21 6.48
N GLY A 509 -3.93 -17.60 7.64
CA GLY A 509 -4.88 -17.00 8.57
C GLY A 509 -5.47 -17.94 9.64
N GLY A 510 -4.89 -19.13 9.84
CA GLY A 510 -5.34 -20.07 10.88
C GLY A 510 -4.78 -21.47 10.70
N PHE A 511 -5.45 -22.48 11.26
CA PHE A 511 -4.98 -23.87 11.15
C PHE A 511 -6.13 -24.83 10.91
N THR A 512 -5.78 -26.02 10.45
CA THR A 512 -6.70 -27.15 10.35
C THR A 512 -6.19 -28.31 11.18
N CYS A 513 -7.12 -29.04 11.80
CA CYS A 513 -6.83 -30.25 12.54
C CYS A 513 -7.41 -31.44 11.78
N ALA A 514 -6.60 -32.48 11.57
CA ALA A 514 -7.06 -33.75 11.04
C ALA A 514 -6.75 -34.85 12.05
N CYS A 515 -7.75 -35.68 12.39
CA CYS A 515 -7.49 -36.83 13.25
C CYS A 515 -6.43 -37.74 12.60
N ASN A 516 -5.54 -38.28 13.44
CA ASN A 516 -4.52 -39.22 13.00
C ASN A 516 -5.18 -40.49 12.44
N SER A 517 -4.42 -41.26 11.65
CA SER A 517 -4.90 -42.56 11.17
C SER A 517 -5.32 -43.46 12.35
N GLY A 518 -6.46 -44.15 12.22
CA GLY A 518 -7.08 -44.91 13.32
C GLY A 518 -8.09 -44.11 14.15
N TYR A 519 -8.27 -42.80 13.90
CA TYR A 519 -9.21 -41.95 14.64
C TYR A 519 -10.19 -41.21 13.73
N THR A 520 -11.38 -40.91 14.24
CA THR A 520 -12.45 -40.17 13.55
C THR A 520 -12.94 -39.00 14.38
N GLY A 521 -13.44 -37.96 13.71
CA GLY A 521 -13.92 -36.74 14.37
C GLY A 521 -13.63 -35.49 13.56
N ASN A 522 -13.55 -34.35 14.23
CA ASN A 522 -13.33 -33.03 13.61
C ASN A 522 -11.90 -32.50 13.80
N GLY A 523 -10.96 -33.35 14.25
CA GLY A 523 -9.56 -32.97 14.52
C GLY A 523 -9.33 -32.25 15.85
N VAL A 524 -10.33 -31.58 16.42
CA VAL A 524 -10.29 -31.03 17.79
C VAL A 524 -10.69 -32.10 18.80
N THR A 525 -11.70 -32.88 18.47
CA THR A 525 -12.11 -34.08 19.20
C THR A 525 -11.97 -35.26 18.27
N CYS A 526 -11.06 -36.18 18.62
CA CYS A 526 -10.82 -37.42 17.89
C CYS A 526 -11.18 -38.58 18.81
N ALA A 527 -11.95 -39.51 18.26
CA ALA A 527 -12.30 -40.77 18.90
C ALA A 527 -11.67 -41.91 18.11
N ASP A 528 -11.19 -42.92 18.83
CA ASP A 528 -10.70 -44.16 18.26
C ASP A 528 -11.75 -44.78 17.32
N ILE A 529 -11.32 -45.22 16.13
CA ILE A 529 -12.16 -45.99 15.22
C ILE A 529 -12.06 -47.44 15.64
N ASP A 530 -13.17 -48.04 16.05
CA ASP A 530 -13.22 -49.50 16.17
C ASP A 530 -13.28 -50.12 14.77
N GLU A 531 -12.12 -50.48 14.21
CA GLU A 531 -12.07 -51.04 12.85
C GLU A 531 -12.77 -52.40 12.75
N CYS A 532 -12.91 -53.13 13.87
CA CYS A 532 -13.62 -54.40 13.94
C CYS A 532 -15.13 -54.21 13.77
N THR A 533 -15.69 -53.19 14.41
CA THR A 533 -17.12 -52.85 14.25
C THR A 533 -17.38 -52.11 12.93
N ALA A 534 -16.46 -51.25 12.49
CA ALA A 534 -16.58 -50.49 11.25
C ALA A 534 -16.36 -51.36 9.99
N GLY A 535 -15.78 -52.55 10.13
CA GLY A 535 -15.48 -53.45 9.02
C GLY A 535 -14.37 -52.94 8.09
N THR A 536 -13.50 -52.06 8.59
CA THR A 536 -12.38 -51.47 7.84
C THR A 536 -11.06 -52.20 8.07
N HIS A 537 -11.04 -53.20 8.95
CA HIS A 537 -9.88 -54.05 9.20
C HIS A 537 -9.57 -54.96 7.99
N ASN A 538 -8.34 -55.44 7.92
CA ASN A 538 -7.90 -56.41 6.91
C ASN A 538 -7.63 -57.81 7.49
N CYS A 539 -8.11 -58.11 8.70
CA CYS A 539 -8.03 -59.47 9.25
C CYS A 539 -8.59 -60.51 8.28
N GLY A 540 -7.93 -61.66 8.20
CA GLY A 540 -8.37 -62.76 7.35
C GLY A 540 -9.75 -63.28 7.74
N SER A 541 -10.44 -63.94 6.80
CA SER A 541 -11.76 -64.56 7.06
C SER A 541 -11.75 -65.54 8.23
N ASP A 542 -10.60 -66.15 8.49
CA ASP A 542 -10.38 -67.14 9.53
C ASP A 542 -9.62 -66.55 10.74
N ALA A 543 -9.72 -65.24 10.95
CA ALA A 543 -9.14 -64.52 12.08
C ALA A 543 -10.20 -63.76 12.88
N THR A 544 -9.93 -63.53 14.16
CA THR A 544 -10.69 -62.64 15.03
C THR A 544 -10.01 -61.27 15.08
N CYS A 545 -10.77 -60.22 14.80
CA CYS A 545 -10.35 -58.83 14.98
C CYS A 545 -10.53 -58.40 16.44
N SER A 546 -9.56 -57.67 16.99
CA SER A 546 -9.66 -57.00 18.29
C SER A 546 -9.21 -55.55 18.18
N ASN A 547 -10.11 -54.64 18.55
CA ASN A 547 -9.84 -53.20 18.50
C ASN A 547 -8.78 -52.79 19.53
N THR A 548 -7.95 -51.82 19.17
CA THR A 548 -6.93 -51.22 20.04
C THR A 548 -6.92 -49.70 19.85
N VAL A 549 -6.39 -48.95 20.80
CA VAL A 549 -6.34 -47.48 20.67
C VAL A 549 -5.43 -47.08 19.50
N GLY A 550 -6.02 -46.50 18.45
CA GLY A 550 -5.37 -46.06 17.22
C GLY A 550 -5.21 -47.13 16.13
N GLY A 551 -5.88 -48.29 16.25
CA GLY A 551 -5.81 -49.34 15.24
C GLY A 551 -6.41 -50.67 15.72
N PHE A 552 -6.08 -51.77 15.05
CA PHE A 552 -6.60 -53.09 15.41
C PHE A 552 -5.53 -54.17 15.35
N THR A 553 -5.82 -55.30 15.99
CA THR A 553 -5.01 -56.51 15.90
C THR A 553 -5.84 -57.67 15.39
N CYS A 554 -5.20 -58.56 14.62
CA CYS A 554 -5.83 -59.76 14.10
C CYS A 554 -5.15 -60.99 14.70
N ALA A 555 -5.94 -61.96 15.15
CA ALA A 555 -5.43 -63.24 15.62
C ALA A 555 -6.13 -64.37 14.85
N CYS A 556 -5.36 -65.30 14.28
CA CYS A 556 -5.94 -66.47 13.61
C CYS A 556 -6.82 -67.27 14.57
N ASN A 557 -7.97 -67.73 14.07
CA ASN A 557 -8.88 -68.57 14.82
C ASN A 557 -8.20 -69.93 15.13
N SER A 558 -8.71 -70.63 16.15
CA SER A 558 -8.20 -71.95 16.52
C SER A 558 -8.17 -72.91 15.32
N GLY A 559 -7.05 -73.62 15.14
CA GLY A 559 -6.82 -74.49 13.96
C GLY A 559 -6.03 -73.81 12.83
N TYR A 560 -5.87 -72.48 12.86
CA TYR A 560 -5.12 -71.74 11.85
C TYR A 560 -3.85 -71.11 12.41
N SER A 561 -2.85 -70.90 11.55
CA SER A 561 -1.60 -70.18 11.86
C SER A 561 -1.31 -69.12 10.82
N GLY A 562 -0.57 -68.07 11.23
CA GLY A 562 -0.23 -66.94 10.38
C GLY A 562 -0.14 -65.63 11.17
N ASP A 563 -0.24 -64.51 10.47
CA ASP A 563 -0.13 -63.15 11.02
C ASP A 563 -1.50 -62.52 11.38
N GLY A 564 -2.59 -63.28 11.25
CA GLY A 564 -3.96 -62.81 11.48
C GLY A 564 -4.60 -62.11 10.27
N ILE A 565 -3.80 -61.69 9.28
CA ILE A 565 -4.29 -61.21 7.98
C ILE A 565 -4.38 -62.38 7.01
N THR A 566 -3.33 -63.19 6.96
CA THR A 566 -3.28 -64.46 6.24
C THR A 566 -3.25 -65.58 7.25
N CYS A 567 -4.34 -66.35 7.32
CA CYS A 567 -4.44 -67.51 8.19
C CYS A 567 -4.54 -68.77 7.31
N THR A 568 -3.64 -69.72 7.55
CA THR A 568 -3.62 -71.01 6.88
C THR A 568 -3.83 -72.13 7.87
N ASP A 569 -4.54 -73.16 7.43
CA ASP A 569 -4.79 -74.38 8.20
C ASP A 569 -3.48 -74.94 8.78
N ILE A 570 -3.47 -75.25 10.07
CA ILE A 570 -2.31 -75.86 10.73
C ILE A 570 -2.27 -77.33 10.32
N ASN A 571 -1.34 -77.68 9.44
CA ASN A 571 -1.15 -79.07 9.03
C ASN A 571 -0.63 -79.93 10.19
N GLY A 572 -1.52 -80.67 10.83
CA GLY A 572 -1.19 -81.55 11.96
C GLY A 572 -0.20 -82.66 11.59
N CYS A 573 -0.03 -82.98 10.30
CA CYS A 573 0.91 -84.00 9.83
C CYS A 573 2.37 -83.54 9.84
N ASP A 574 2.66 -82.23 9.90
CA ASP A 574 4.03 -81.71 9.88
C ASP A 574 4.84 -82.14 11.12
N SER A 575 4.15 -82.38 12.23
CA SER A 575 4.73 -82.89 13.47
C SER A 575 5.07 -84.39 13.45
N ASN A 576 4.81 -85.07 12.32
CA ASN A 576 4.95 -86.52 12.14
C ASN A 576 4.32 -87.35 13.29
N PRO A 577 3.03 -87.16 13.61
CA PRO A 577 2.37 -87.86 14.72
C PRO A 577 2.09 -89.33 14.41
N CYS A 578 2.18 -89.76 13.15
CA CYS A 578 1.87 -91.12 12.72
C CYS A 578 3.09 -92.05 12.69
N ASP A 579 2.86 -93.36 12.88
CA ASP A 579 3.90 -94.39 12.85
C ASP A 579 4.53 -94.51 11.45
N THR A 580 5.73 -93.97 11.31
CA THR A 580 6.51 -94.00 10.08
C THR A 580 7.17 -95.36 9.82
N SER A 581 7.31 -96.21 10.84
CA SER A 581 7.96 -97.52 10.75
C SER A 581 7.19 -98.51 9.90
N ASN A 582 5.85 -98.39 9.92
CA ASN A 582 4.93 -99.28 9.20
C ASN A 582 4.00 -98.49 8.26
N MET A 583 4.46 -97.33 7.79
CA MET A 583 3.84 -96.50 6.75
C MET A 583 2.38 -96.09 7.06
N ALA A 584 2.09 -95.66 8.29
CA ALA A 584 0.79 -95.08 8.63
C ALA A 584 0.51 -93.84 7.76
N ILE A 585 -0.71 -93.76 7.22
CA ILE A 585 -1.14 -92.62 6.39
C ILE A 585 -1.64 -91.54 7.34
N CYS A 586 -0.98 -90.38 7.30
CA CYS A 586 -1.41 -89.18 7.99
C CYS A 586 -2.41 -88.41 7.13
N ALA A 587 -3.54 -88.03 7.72
CA ALA A 587 -4.48 -87.10 7.14
C ALA A 587 -4.76 -85.98 8.15
N ASP A 588 -4.57 -84.75 7.70
CA ASP A 588 -4.79 -83.56 8.50
C ASP A 588 -6.26 -83.43 8.97
N VAL A 589 -6.48 -82.82 10.13
CA VAL A 589 -7.83 -82.47 10.60
C VAL A 589 -8.09 -81.04 10.15
N PRO A 590 -8.99 -80.80 9.17
CA PRO A 590 -9.25 -79.45 8.69
C PRO A 590 -9.72 -78.54 9.82
N ALA A 591 -9.25 -77.30 9.83
CA ALA A 591 -9.73 -76.30 10.77
C ALA A 591 -11.28 -76.16 10.76
N PRO A 592 -11.92 -75.88 11.91
CA PRO A 592 -11.34 -75.42 13.19
C PRO A 592 -10.80 -76.53 14.11
N GLY A 593 -10.77 -77.78 13.64
CA GLY A 593 -10.08 -78.86 14.35
C GLY A 593 -8.57 -78.61 14.44
N THR A 594 -7.89 -79.31 15.35
CA THR A 594 -6.43 -79.26 15.47
C THR A 594 -5.88 -80.69 15.51
N GLY A 595 -4.71 -80.90 14.93
CA GLY A 595 -4.00 -82.18 14.93
C GLY A 595 -4.20 -83.00 13.65
N ALA A 596 -3.83 -84.27 13.69
CA ALA A 596 -3.93 -85.17 12.54
C ALA A 596 -4.56 -86.51 12.91
N THR A 597 -5.15 -87.17 11.91
CA THR A 597 -5.64 -88.54 12.00
C THR A 597 -4.66 -89.50 11.34
N CYS A 598 -4.33 -90.59 12.03
CA CYS A 598 -3.43 -91.62 11.53
C CYS A 598 -4.21 -92.89 11.21
N THR A 599 -3.99 -93.46 10.03
CA THR A 599 -4.64 -94.70 9.60
C THR A 599 -3.62 -95.72 9.12
N CYS A 600 -3.76 -96.97 9.59
CA CYS A 600 -2.83 -98.02 9.19
C CYS A 600 -3.07 -98.51 7.76
N PRO A 601 -2.00 -98.80 6.99
CA PRO A 601 -2.13 -99.34 5.64
C PRO A 601 -2.73 -100.76 5.65
N PRO A 602 -3.28 -101.23 4.51
CA PRO A 602 -3.88 -102.55 4.40
C PRO A 602 -2.95 -103.68 4.88
N GLY A 603 -3.43 -104.53 5.79
CA GLY A 603 -2.65 -105.64 6.38
C GLY A 603 -2.08 -105.38 7.78
N TYR A 604 -2.18 -104.13 8.27
CA TYR A 604 -1.74 -103.69 9.58
C TYR A 604 -2.93 -103.25 10.45
N TRP A 605 -2.76 -103.30 11.77
CA TRP A 605 -3.77 -102.87 12.76
C TRP A 605 -3.12 -102.03 13.87
N GLY A 606 -3.93 -101.20 14.55
CA GLY A 606 -3.50 -100.30 15.62
C GLY A 606 -4.08 -98.89 15.44
N ASP A 607 -3.65 -97.95 16.28
CA ASP A 607 -4.05 -96.52 16.26
C ASP A 607 -3.25 -95.67 15.26
N GLY A 608 -2.20 -96.24 14.67
CA GLY A 608 -1.36 -95.57 13.67
C GLY A 608 -0.54 -94.39 14.20
N LEU A 609 -0.57 -94.11 15.50
CA LEU A 609 0.20 -93.05 16.13
C LEU A 609 1.60 -93.55 16.50
N SER A 610 2.61 -92.69 16.34
CA SER A 610 3.99 -92.99 16.74
C SER A 610 4.17 -93.06 18.27
N SER A 611 3.37 -92.31 19.02
CA SER A 611 3.30 -92.34 20.49
C SER A 611 2.34 -93.38 21.06
N GLY A 612 1.60 -94.08 20.18
CA GLY A 612 0.55 -95.03 20.53
C GLY A 612 0.94 -96.50 20.25
N THR A 613 -0.05 -97.29 19.86
CA THR A 613 0.14 -98.70 19.46
C THR A 613 0.79 -98.89 18.08
N GLY A 614 0.90 -97.81 17.29
CA GLY A 614 1.48 -97.82 15.95
C GLY A 614 0.69 -98.72 14.99
N CYS A 615 1.33 -99.14 13.90
CA CYS A 615 0.74 -100.09 12.96
C CYS A 615 1.47 -101.43 13.03
N THR A 616 0.80 -102.47 13.52
CA THR A 616 1.38 -103.82 13.65
C THR A 616 0.82 -104.76 12.58
N GLY A 617 1.68 -105.54 11.92
CA GLY A 617 1.25 -106.51 10.90
C GLY A 617 0.54 -107.72 11.50
N CYS A 618 -0.61 -108.14 10.95
CA CYS A 618 -1.39 -109.24 11.52
C CYS A 618 -0.69 -110.62 11.52
N ALA A 619 0.38 -110.79 10.73
CA ALA A 619 1.13 -112.05 10.62
C ALA A 619 2.10 -112.30 11.81
N SER A 620 2.38 -111.29 12.64
CA SER A 620 3.27 -111.44 13.82
C SER A 620 2.57 -112.08 15.03
N LEU A 621 1.24 -112.26 14.98
CA LEU A 621 0.41 -112.81 16.07
C LEU A 621 0.46 -114.35 16.18
N TYR A 622 1.23 -115.05 15.33
CA TYR A 622 1.35 -116.52 15.36
C TYR A 622 2.82 -116.97 15.19
N PRO A 623 3.28 -118.03 15.88
CA PRO A 623 4.60 -118.62 15.62
C PRO A 623 4.68 -119.24 14.21
N ALA A 624 5.90 -119.27 13.68
CA ALA A 624 6.34 -119.34 12.27
C ALA A 624 5.90 -120.53 11.36
N LEU A 625 4.76 -121.20 11.61
CA LEU A 625 4.35 -122.41 10.86
C LEU A 625 3.01 -122.28 10.12
N VAL A 626 2.45 -121.07 9.98
CA VAL A 626 1.14 -120.86 9.35
C VAL A 626 1.24 -119.91 8.15
N PRO A 627 0.71 -120.25 6.96
CA PRO A 627 0.83 -119.39 5.79
C PRO A 627 0.00 -118.11 5.92
N ALA A 628 0.63 -116.96 5.65
CA ALA A 628 0.02 -115.61 5.68
C ALA A 628 -1.31 -115.51 4.90
N SER A 629 -1.54 -116.40 3.93
CA SER A 629 -2.80 -116.51 3.17
C SER A 629 -4.06 -116.83 3.99
N ASN A 630 -3.91 -117.20 5.26
CA ASN A 630 -5.03 -117.51 6.16
C ASN A 630 -5.47 -116.30 7.02
N PHE A 631 -4.76 -115.16 6.93
CA PHE A 631 -5.10 -113.92 7.62
C PHE A 631 -5.85 -112.96 6.70
N GLY A 632 -6.77 -112.19 7.28
CA GLY A 632 -7.46 -111.08 6.64
C GLY A 632 -7.68 -109.94 7.62
N VAL A 633 -7.62 -108.69 7.15
CA VAL A 633 -7.82 -107.50 7.99
C VAL A 633 -9.09 -106.80 7.54
N TYR A 634 -9.94 -106.44 8.49
CA TYR A 634 -11.15 -105.67 8.22
C TYR A 634 -11.49 -104.80 9.41
N GLN A 635 -11.70 -103.50 9.17
CA GLN A 635 -12.01 -102.50 10.20
C GLN A 635 -11.05 -102.53 11.40
N GLY A 636 -9.74 -102.54 11.12
CA GLY A 636 -8.71 -102.52 12.17
C GLY A 636 -8.58 -103.81 13.00
N LYS A 637 -9.29 -104.89 12.63
CA LYS A 637 -9.23 -106.20 13.28
C LYS A 637 -8.54 -107.22 12.38
N CYS A 638 -7.69 -108.05 12.98
CA CYS A 638 -7.10 -109.20 12.29
C CYS A 638 -8.00 -110.41 12.46
N PHE A 639 -8.22 -111.14 11.38
CA PHE A 639 -8.96 -112.40 11.38
C PHE A 639 -8.08 -113.51 10.82
N TRP A 640 -8.08 -114.64 11.49
CA TRP A 640 -7.34 -115.83 11.07
C TRP A 640 -8.28 -117.01 10.93
N SER A 641 -8.13 -117.79 9.85
CA SER A 641 -8.95 -118.98 9.61
C SER A 641 -8.12 -120.28 9.66
N SER A 642 -8.65 -121.29 10.36
CA SER A 642 -8.08 -122.65 10.38
C SER A 642 -8.19 -123.33 9.01
N ASP A 643 -7.23 -124.18 8.62
CA ASP A 643 -7.25 -124.89 7.33
C ASP A 643 -8.20 -126.11 7.33
N ALA A 644 -9.25 -126.05 6.51
CA ALA A 644 -10.22 -127.14 6.36
C ALA A 644 -9.74 -128.33 5.51
N ARG A 645 -8.61 -128.25 4.79
CA ARG A 645 -8.17 -129.35 3.89
C ARG A 645 -7.82 -130.61 4.69
N ARG A 646 -8.44 -131.74 4.30
CA ARG A 646 -8.14 -133.10 4.81
C ARG A 646 -8.31 -133.30 6.33
N HIS A 647 -9.25 -132.61 6.97
CA HIS A 647 -9.57 -132.79 8.40
C HIS A 647 -8.43 -132.45 9.40
N LYS A 648 -7.36 -131.74 8.97
CA LYS A 648 -6.17 -131.56 9.81
C LYS A 648 -6.23 -130.45 10.87
N GLN A 649 -7.15 -129.48 10.76
CA GLN A 649 -7.30 -128.37 11.74
C GLN A 649 -8.78 -128.12 12.05
N ARG A 650 -9.48 -129.18 12.45
CA ARG A 650 -10.86 -129.10 12.97
C ARG A 650 -10.79 -129.39 14.45
N GLU A 651 -11.36 -128.53 15.27
CA GLU A 651 -11.30 -128.64 16.72
C GLU A 651 -12.72 -128.69 17.29
N THR A 652 -12.88 -129.30 18.47
CA THR A 652 -14.11 -129.11 19.26
C THR A 652 -14.25 -127.63 19.62
N TYR A 653 -15.46 -127.21 20.00
CA TYR A 653 -15.70 -125.79 20.30
C TYR A 653 -14.74 -125.25 21.38
N ALA A 654 -14.56 -126.01 22.46
CA ALA A 654 -13.68 -125.65 23.56
C ALA A 654 -12.19 -125.59 23.15
N ALA A 655 -11.74 -126.53 22.31
CA ALA A 655 -10.37 -126.54 21.80
C ALA A 655 -10.12 -125.37 20.84
N ALA A 656 -11.07 -125.06 19.95
CA ALA A 656 -10.99 -123.90 19.06
C ALA A 656 -10.92 -122.57 19.84
N LEU A 657 -11.76 -122.44 20.87
CA LEU A 657 -11.76 -121.29 21.77
C LEU A 657 -10.41 -121.14 22.49
N LYS A 658 -9.87 -122.25 23.02
CA LYS A 658 -8.56 -122.26 23.67
C LYS A 658 -7.45 -121.83 22.71
N VAL A 659 -7.43 -122.33 21.47
CA VAL A 659 -6.42 -121.93 20.48
C VAL A 659 -6.50 -120.43 20.17
N CYS A 660 -7.70 -119.86 20.00
CA CYS A 660 -7.79 -118.42 19.78
C CYS A 660 -7.32 -117.62 20.99
N ARG A 661 -7.68 -118.04 22.22
CA ARG A 661 -7.29 -117.38 23.47
C ARG A 661 -5.79 -117.44 23.74
N ASP A 662 -5.17 -118.60 23.56
CA ASP A 662 -3.72 -118.79 23.76
C ASP A 662 -2.89 -117.88 22.83
N ASN A 663 -3.47 -117.44 21.71
CA ASN A 663 -2.85 -116.52 20.76
C ASN A 663 -3.36 -115.06 20.90
N GLY A 664 -3.95 -114.69 22.04
CA GLY A 664 -4.38 -113.31 22.32
C GLY A 664 -5.63 -112.87 21.55
N GLY A 665 -6.44 -113.81 21.10
CA GLY A 665 -7.67 -113.56 20.35
C GLY A 665 -8.89 -114.26 20.92
N THR A 666 -10.01 -114.14 20.21
CA THR A 666 -11.27 -114.82 20.53
C THR A 666 -11.79 -115.56 19.31
N LEU A 667 -12.71 -116.50 19.49
CA LEU A 667 -13.49 -116.97 18.35
C LEU A 667 -14.27 -115.80 17.75
N ILE A 668 -14.42 -115.81 16.43
CA ILE A 668 -15.00 -114.68 15.69
C ILE A 668 -16.36 -114.22 16.24
N MET A 669 -16.49 -112.90 16.42
CA MET A 669 -17.72 -112.25 16.86
C MET A 669 -18.29 -111.37 15.73
N LEU A 670 -19.29 -111.87 15.02
CA LEU A 670 -19.92 -111.19 13.87
C LEU A 670 -20.96 -110.16 14.30
N LYS A 671 -20.50 -109.03 14.84
CA LYS A 671 -21.34 -107.97 15.41
C LYS A 671 -21.97 -107.04 14.39
N ASP A 672 -21.57 -107.09 13.13
CA ASP A 672 -22.16 -106.29 12.05
C ASP A 672 -22.19 -107.04 10.70
N ARG A 673 -23.10 -106.60 9.82
CA ARG A 673 -23.32 -107.22 8.50
C ARG A 673 -22.12 -107.06 7.56
N ALA A 674 -21.31 -106.02 7.75
CA ALA A 674 -20.18 -105.71 6.88
C ALA A 674 -19.01 -106.66 7.16
N THR A 675 -18.68 -106.88 8.44
CA THR A 675 -17.72 -107.90 8.90
C THR A 675 -18.15 -109.30 8.46
N GLN A 676 -19.42 -109.66 8.64
CA GLN A 676 -19.94 -110.94 8.16
C GLN A 676 -19.75 -111.10 6.64
N THR A 677 -19.99 -110.06 5.86
CA THR A 677 -19.82 -110.08 4.41
C THR A 677 -18.35 -110.22 4.00
N PHE A 678 -17.46 -109.47 4.66
CA PHE A 678 -16.02 -109.54 4.46
C PHE A 678 -15.51 -110.96 4.68
N ILE A 679 -15.79 -111.54 5.85
CA ILE A 679 -15.34 -112.87 6.27
C ILE A 679 -15.79 -113.95 5.29
N LEU A 680 -17.04 -113.88 4.85
CA LEU A 680 -17.64 -114.83 3.92
C LEU A 680 -17.14 -114.71 2.47
N ASN A 681 -16.41 -113.65 2.15
CA ASN A 681 -15.89 -113.37 0.81
C ASN A 681 -14.36 -113.44 0.73
N HIS A 682 -13.62 -113.12 1.81
CA HIS A 682 -12.17 -112.94 1.79
C HIS A 682 -11.37 -114.03 2.51
N LEU A 683 -11.89 -114.66 3.57
CA LEU A 683 -11.20 -115.79 4.20
C LEU A 683 -11.37 -117.04 3.31
N LYS A 684 -10.27 -117.53 2.74
CA LYS A 684 -10.24 -118.35 1.52
C LYS A 684 -10.98 -119.69 1.59
N ASP A 685 -11.68 -119.98 0.48
CA ASP A 685 -12.26 -121.26 0.06
C ASP A 685 -11.24 -122.42 0.10
N LYS A 686 -11.22 -123.21 1.18
CA LYS A 686 -10.46 -124.46 1.24
C LYS A 686 -11.43 -125.65 1.10
N ARG A 687 -11.53 -126.17 -0.13
CA ARG A 687 -12.43 -127.26 -0.53
C ARG A 687 -12.08 -128.57 0.19
N VAL A 688 -13.09 -129.32 0.65
CA VAL A 688 -12.96 -130.70 1.15
C VAL A 688 -13.70 -131.61 0.19
N ARG A 689 -13.00 -132.58 -0.43
CA ARG A 689 -13.57 -133.52 -1.43
C ARG A 689 -14.43 -132.84 -2.51
N GLY A 690 -13.95 -131.72 -3.06
CA GLY A 690 -14.63 -130.99 -4.15
C GLY A 690 -15.84 -130.14 -3.74
N ARG A 691 -16.29 -130.18 -2.48
CA ARG A 691 -17.35 -129.29 -1.95
C ARG A 691 -16.75 -128.19 -1.09
N LYS A 692 -17.28 -126.96 -1.20
CA LYS A 692 -16.88 -125.83 -0.34
C LYS A 692 -17.39 -126.09 1.08
N GLU A 693 -16.51 -126.39 2.02
CA GLU A 693 -16.88 -126.45 3.43
C GLU A 693 -16.96 -125.02 3.96
N ARG A 694 -18.15 -124.63 4.43
CA ARG A 694 -18.50 -123.25 4.76
C ARG A 694 -19.16 -123.18 6.13
N ARG A 695 -18.69 -124.02 7.06
CA ARG A 695 -19.07 -124.03 8.47
C ARG A 695 -17.87 -123.68 9.32
N PHE A 696 -18.01 -122.66 10.15
CA PHE A 696 -16.97 -122.22 11.09
C PHE A 696 -17.57 -122.00 12.47
N TRP A 697 -16.82 -122.36 13.52
CA TRP A 697 -17.16 -121.98 14.89
C TRP A 697 -17.17 -120.46 15.06
N MET A 698 -18.13 -119.98 15.85
CA MET A 698 -18.32 -118.57 16.22
C MET A 698 -18.23 -118.40 17.73
N GLY A 699 -17.74 -117.25 18.22
CA GLY A 699 -17.60 -117.00 19.66
C GLY A 699 -18.89 -116.55 20.33
N LEU A 700 -19.81 -117.48 20.56
CA LEU A 700 -21.02 -117.29 21.38
C LEU A 700 -20.91 -118.10 22.66
N ASP A 701 -21.22 -117.49 23.80
CA ASP A 701 -21.23 -118.18 25.08
C ASP A 701 -22.66 -118.12 25.61
N ASP A 702 -23.26 -119.30 25.78
CA ASP A 702 -24.49 -119.46 26.52
C ASP A 702 -24.29 -120.60 27.53
N LEU A 703 -24.17 -120.21 28.81
CA LEU A 703 -23.95 -121.13 29.91
C LEU A 703 -25.26 -121.54 30.61
N ASN A 704 -26.42 -120.97 30.24
CA ASN A 704 -27.71 -121.26 30.89
C ASN A 704 -28.86 -121.32 29.88
N ALA A 705 -29.65 -122.40 29.89
CA ALA A 705 -30.69 -122.67 28.90
C ALA A 705 -31.87 -121.66 28.88
N GLU A 706 -31.70 -120.47 28.29
CA GLU A 706 -32.78 -119.49 28.05
C GLU A 706 -32.45 -118.54 26.87
N LYS A 707 -32.96 -118.85 25.67
CA LYS A 707 -33.37 -117.99 24.50
C LYS A 707 -32.62 -116.67 24.15
N VAL A 708 -31.56 -116.26 24.83
CA VAL A 708 -30.84 -114.98 24.67
C VAL A 708 -29.36 -115.27 24.56
N PHE A 709 -28.89 -115.38 23.32
CA PHE A 709 -27.48 -115.57 23.05
C PHE A 709 -26.68 -114.29 23.34
N LEU A 710 -25.55 -114.44 24.02
CA LEU A 710 -24.54 -113.41 24.19
C LEU A 710 -23.28 -113.77 23.38
N TRP A 711 -22.57 -112.74 22.94
CA TRP A 711 -21.19 -112.89 22.51
C TRP A 711 -20.31 -113.28 23.69
N ASN A 712 -19.16 -113.88 23.42
CA ASN A 712 -18.18 -114.26 24.45
C ASN A 712 -17.69 -113.08 25.33
N ASP A 713 -17.97 -111.84 24.93
CA ASP A 713 -17.71 -110.63 25.71
C ASP A 713 -18.94 -110.06 26.45
N GLY A 714 -20.00 -110.85 26.57
CA GLY A 714 -21.23 -110.51 27.30
C GLY A 714 -22.20 -109.59 26.55
N THR A 715 -21.89 -109.18 25.31
CA THR A 715 -22.80 -108.31 24.55
C THR A 715 -23.95 -109.09 23.90
N PRO A 716 -25.18 -108.54 23.86
CA PRO A 716 -26.32 -109.22 23.24
C PRO A 716 -26.18 -109.30 21.71
N LEU A 717 -26.82 -110.30 21.11
CA LEU A 717 -26.89 -110.42 19.66
C LEU A 717 -27.64 -109.25 19.00
N GLY A 718 -27.10 -108.74 17.89
CA GLY A 718 -27.76 -107.75 17.03
C GLY A 718 -28.67 -108.37 15.95
N GLY A 719 -29.46 -107.55 15.25
CA GLY A 719 -30.55 -107.99 14.35
C GLY A 719 -30.16 -108.53 12.95
N HIS A 720 -28.88 -108.64 12.60
CA HIS A 720 -28.41 -109.11 11.28
C HIS A 720 -28.08 -110.62 11.22
N ASN A 721 -28.29 -111.34 12.32
CA ASN A 721 -28.06 -112.78 12.43
C ASN A 721 -29.26 -113.58 11.88
N SER A 722 -29.09 -114.29 10.75
CA SER A 722 -30.12 -115.22 10.27
C SER A 722 -30.08 -116.54 11.05
N PHE A 723 -30.40 -116.47 12.35
CA PHE A 723 -30.29 -117.58 13.28
C PHE A 723 -31.38 -118.64 13.02
N LYS A 724 -30.99 -119.92 13.03
CA LYS A 724 -31.93 -121.03 12.92
C LYS A 724 -31.61 -122.11 13.97
N SER A 725 -32.42 -122.15 15.03
CA SER A 725 -32.41 -123.29 15.97
C SER A 725 -33.06 -124.51 15.29
N THR A 726 -32.40 -125.66 15.33
CA THR A 726 -32.96 -126.93 14.81
C THR A 726 -33.06 -128.06 15.84
N ALA A 727 -32.64 -127.85 17.09
CA ALA A 727 -32.93 -128.72 18.26
C ALA A 727 -32.32 -128.10 19.53
N PRO A 728 -32.92 -128.27 20.72
CA PRO A 728 -32.25 -128.02 22.00
C PRO A 728 -31.24 -129.15 22.28
N HIS A 729 -29.95 -128.82 22.35
CA HIS A 729 -28.92 -129.76 22.79
C HIS A 729 -28.60 -129.48 24.27
N LYS A 730 -28.30 -130.53 25.03
CA LYS A 730 -28.13 -130.45 26.49
C LYS A 730 -26.85 -129.66 26.85
N GLU A 731 -27.01 -128.70 27.75
CA GLU A 731 -26.00 -128.07 28.62
C GLU A 731 -24.96 -127.11 28.00
N ARG A 732 -24.76 -127.05 26.66
CA ARG A 732 -23.95 -126.00 26.00
C ARG A 732 -24.43 -125.72 24.57
N ASP A 733 -24.65 -124.45 24.20
CA ASP A 733 -25.07 -124.06 22.85
C ASP A 733 -23.90 -123.57 21.98
N CYS A 734 -23.24 -124.50 21.29
CA CYS A 734 -22.15 -124.16 20.35
C CYS A 734 -22.68 -123.78 18.96
N VAL A 735 -22.22 -122.66 18.40
CA VAL A 735 -22.80 -122.10 17.17
C VAL A 735 -21.82 -122.09 16.00
N THR A 736 -22.31 -122.52 14.85
CA THR A 736 -21.59 -122.43 13.57
C THR A 736 -22.22 -121.45 12.59
N LEU A 737 -21.40 -120.70 11.88
CA LEU A 737 -21.81 -119.93 10.69
C LEU A 737 -21.86 -120.83 9.47
N TRP A 738 -22.99 -120.93 8.76
CA TRP A 738 -23.11 -121.69 7.51
C TRP A 738 -23.54 -120.83 6.31
N LYS A 739 -22.75 -120.85 5.20
CA LYS A 739 -23.11 -120.18 3.93
C LYS A 739 -23.34 -121.18 2.77
N PRO A 740 -24.58 -121.45 2.34
CA PRO A 740 -24.85 -122.23 1.12
C PRO A 740 -24.45 -121.46 -0.15
N GLN A 741 -24.28 -122.14 -1.29
CA GLN A 741 -23.84 -121.51 -2.56
C GLN A 741 -24.78 -120.40 -3.09
N LYS A 742 -26.07 -120.38 -2.73
CA LYS A 742 -27.08 -119.43 -3.22
C LYS A 742 -28.09 -118.96 -2.16
N ARG A 743 -27.75 -119.01 -0.87
CA ARG A 743 -28.67 -118.60 0.22
C ARG A 743 -27.97 -117.67 1.21
N VAL A 744 -28.77 -116.87 1.91
CA VAL A 744 -28.34 -116.01 3.02
C VAL A 744 -27.58 -116.87 4.05
N PRO A 745 -26.42 -116.42 4.57
CA PRO A 745 -25.68 -117.14 5.61
C PRO A 745 -26.55 -117.31 6.85
N ARG A 746 -26.56 -118.51 7.43
CA ARG A 746 -27.39 -118.84 8.60
C ARG A 746 -26.55 -119.41 9.71
N TRP A 747 -26.96 -119.15 10.95
CA TRP A 747 -26.26 -119.62 12.14
C TRP A 747 -27.01 -120.82 12.70
N TYR A 748 -26.27 -121.86 13.08
CA TYR A 748 -26.83 -123.12 13.56
C TYR A 748 -26.21 -123.51 14.88
N ILE A 749 -27.07 -123.87 15.84
CA ILE A 749 -26.68 -124.61 17.03
C ILE A 749 -26.21 -126.00 16.59
N LYS A 750 -25.09 -126.44 17.16
CA LYS A 750 -24.42 -127.69 16.90
C LYS A 750 -23.92 -128.29 18.22
N ASP A 751 -23.84 -129.61 18.24
CA ASP A 751 -23.16 -130.35 19.29
C ASP A 751 -21.70 -129.86 19.42
N CYS A 752 -21.33 -129.46 20.64
CA CYS A 752 -20.04 -128.88 20.99
C CYS A 752 -18.86 -129.84 20.81
N ASP A 753 -19.13 -131.15 20.86
CA ASP A 753 -18.12 -132.20 20.72
C ASP A 753 -17.79 -132.49 19.24
N MET A 754 -18.55 -131.92 18.29
CA MET A 754 -18.21 -132.02 16.87
C MET A 754 -16.99 -131.16 16.53
N SER A 755 -16.11 -131.67 15.67
CA SER A 755 -14.97 -130.88 15.19
C SER A 755 -15.32 -130.07 13.94
N TYR A 756 -15.19 -128.74 13.99
CA TYR A 756 -15.34 -127.84 12.85
C TYR A 756 -14.10 -126.95 12.66
N PRO A 757 -13.89 -126.41 11.44
CA PRO A 757 -13.01 -125.26 11.25
C PRO A 757 -13.48 -124.07 12.12
N TYR A 758 -12.56 -123.16 12.43
CA TYR A 758 -12.83 -121.99 13.26
C TYR A 758 -12.09 -120.77 12.74
N ILE A 759 -12.55 -119.59 13.17
CA ILE A 759 -11.94 -118.30 12.82
C ILE A 759 -11.65 -117.57 14.12
N CYS A 760 -10.41 -117.16 14.30
CA CYS A 760 -10.01 -116.31 15.40
C CYS A 760 -10.05 -114.84 14.97
N GLN A 761 -10.48 -113.98 15.88
CA GLN A 761 -10.48 -112.52 15.75
C GLN A 761 -9.52 -111.93 16.80
N PHE A 762 -8.68 -110.99 16.35
CA PHE A 762 -7.68 -110.28 17.15
C PHE A 762 -7.84 -108.76 16.92
N GLY A 763 -7.43 -107.93 17.88
CA GLY A 763 -7.37 -106.48 17.71
C GLY A 763 -8.69 -105.73 17.93
N GLY A 764 -9.47 -106.10 18.95
CA GLY A 764 -10.51 -105.24 19.51
C GLY A 764 -10.19 -105.01 20.98
N GLY A 765 -9.94 -103.76 21.37
CA GLY A 765 -9.52 -103.40 22.72
C GLY A 765 -10.40 -104.03 23.81
N GLY A 766 -9.74 -104.53 24.86
CA GLY A 766 -10.38 -104.93 26.12
C GLY A 766 -10.29 -106.41 26.47
N TYR A 767 -9.10 -106.90 26.81
CA TYR A 767 -8.96 -107.83 27.93
C TYR A 767 -7.82 -107.32 28.81
N LYS A 768 -8.14 -107.03 30.09
CA LYS A 768 -7.16 -106.99 31.16
C LYS A 768 -6.72 -108.42 31.49
#